data_AF-A0A7C5DMZ1-F1
#
_entry.id   AF-A0A7C5DMZ1-F1
#
_cell.length_a   1.000
_cell.length_b   1.000
_cell.length_c   1.000
_cell.angle_alpha   90.00
_cell.angle_beta   90.00
_cell.angle_gamma   90.00
#
_symmetry.space_group_name_H-M   'P 1'
#
loop_
_entity.id
_entity.type
_entity.pdbx_description
1 polymer ?
#
loop_
_entity_poly.entity_id
_entity_poly.type
_entity_poly.pdbx_seq_one_letter_code
_entity_poly.pdbx_strand_id
1 'polypeptide(L)'
;SLIIELEDGLRRPWKVESNPLCAAGTGRFLEQQAYRLGISIEDFARLALQFEGTAPRIAARCSVFAKTDLIHLQQKGVTVEPMLYALCESVARMVGSFKKGPFATPVYFVGGVAANAAIARALQEVVSTRNGTATAITVPEDYLYMQARGAAILTIGKRSNSIILDARDEVRQYYRMPPLEVVNTSAVVAQPVVSEPCEGYLGIDIGSTSTKAAIVDDKGKVLTKHYLMTAGRPVDAVKQLFAHLLKKGADKVTIRGVGITGSGRYLVGTLVGADLIKNEITAQTRAAAMLDPEADIIEIGGQDSKLVIKRNGVVVDYQMNKACAAGTGSFIDELAEMLGVQVTDGEFARFAFNAPYTIDLGTRCASFMAQSVARAQQEEVPLEVITASLAIGIAKNYLSKVVENRRLGKRIILTGAVFYNQAVVSAFKRELPDRELMVPEHKEISGAIGVALLAAEDMAGRPTRFKGFEAVIRADVALSTFTCKGCDNNCTITRMQVPGEPPTFYGSRCDRYDATVGHERQRTAFDERDELLFAGAADTGDRDGPRVGIPRALLVYDFAPLLIEFVNALGARPVVTGRSTGDIIATATELAYTDSCFPVKILHGHAAQLHETDYVLYPSAIRLGRMEGQENQKYACPLVQASPYIIRQTVGLGDRLLVPTLDFSRGDDDVIDNLAAVAVKMGYTKQQGQAAARAGLAAMERFAAQQAEKGSELLAHIHETGKLGVVLFARSYMSQDSGANLGIAEKLAQLGVVPIPLDYLPLQSVNPKEYQDRPYWYYEGKFIAAAKLVAEDPQLYGLALTNFGCGPNSFMLRIVQDIMGGKPLGQLEIDEHAAEAGIVTRIEAFVDTIVGYARSGQRSVRVDPPAVSRRIDVLSRSDRTLLLPYMSPHAEVIGAAMEGYGVKCVVLPEPDSRVLQYADKVTSGVECLPFRVTLGSFLQYYYENGHDADKLAAFMAGAYGPCRLGHYAGEQLRIFQDLGLDLPVFASVSNNGYRDMRIGSRRDLMRFMQLAWNGCVATDVLQKMLWRSRPYEKEPGSADRLFRQYIDRMNARLRKGKPVRSLIHQASHDFKELIDPSLPRRPLVGINGEIFLRS
;
A
#
# COMPACT_ATOMS: atom_id res chain seq x y z
N SER A 1 -13.98 8.94 16.78
CA SER A 1 -14.69 10.23 16.73
C SER A 1 -15.98 10.06 15.98
N LEU A 2 -17.04 10.78 16.39
CA LEU A 2 -18.38 10.69 15.82
C LEU A 2 -19.02 12.08 15.73
N ILE A 3 -19.83 12.30 14.69
CA ILE A 3 -20.71 13.46 14.53
C ILE A 3 -22.14 12.96 14.70
N ILE A 4 -22.90 13.65 15.56
CA ILE A 4 -24.32 13.40 15.77
C ILE A 4 -25.09 14.61 15.27
N GLU A 5 -25.97 14.40 14.30
CA GLU A 5 -26.91 15.41 13.84
C GLU A 5 -28.32 15.03 14.29
N LEU A 6 -28.99 15.99 14.95
CA LEU A 6 -30.35 15.84 15.43
C LEU A 6 -31.32 16.34 14.35
N GLU A 7 -32.16 15.45 13.81
CA GLU A 7 -33.18 15.84 12.83
C GLU A 7 -34.46 16.40 13.48
N ASP A 8 -34.83 15.95 14.69
CA ASP A 8 -36.03 16.38 15.44
C ASP A 8 -35.91 16.05 16.94
N GLY A 9 -34.93 16.67 17.62
CA GLY A 9 -34.61 16.39 19.01
C GLY A 9 -34.26 14.92 19.29
N LEU A 10 -34.65 14.40 20.47
CA LEU A 10 -34.44 12.99 20.86
C LEU A 10 -35.53 12.02 20.33
N ARG A 11 -36.48 12.50 19.51
CA ARG A 11 -37.69 11.74 19.13
C ARG A 11 -37.60 11.02 17.78
N ARG A 12 -36.67 11.40 16.91
CA ARG A 12 -36.40 10.79 15.60
C ARG A 12 -35.02 10.12 15.57
N PRO A 13 -34.72 9.24 14.58
CA PRO A 13 -33.38 8.70 14.43
C PRO A 13 -32.37 9.85 14.25
N TRP A 14 -31.33 9.86 15.08
CA TRP A 14 -30.15 10.70 14.89
C TRP A 14 -29.35 10.19 13.70
N LYS A 15 -28.81 11.12 12.90
CA LYS A 15 -27.81 10.75 11.90
C LYS A 15 -26.45 10.74 12.57
N VAL A 16 -25.85 9.55 12.66
CA VAL A 16 -24.53 9.36 13.25
C VAL A 16 -23.55 9.00 12.15
N GLU A 17 -22.49 9.78 12.06
CA GLU A 17 -21.36 9.50 11.19
C GLU A 17 -20.13 9.31 12.08
N SER A 18 -19.40 8.21 11.90
CA SER A 18 -18.27 7.83 12.74
C SER A 18 -17.11 7.35 11.89
N ASN A 19 -15.89 7.54 12.38
CA ASN A 19 -14.70 6.98 11.73
C ASN A 19 -14.75 5.45 11.69
N PRO A 20 -14.47 4.77 10.56
CA PRO A 20 -14.21 3.33 10.56
C PRO A 20 -13.00 2.97 11.43
N LEU A 21 -13.21 2.17 12.49
CA LEU A 21 -12.28 1.36 13.33
C LEU A 21 -10.83 1.84 13.62
N CYS A 22 -10.35 2.98 13.14
CA CYS A 22 -8.96 3.45 13.23
C CYS A 22 -8.84 4.56 14.29
N ALA A 23 -7.69 4.60 14.98
CA ALA A 23 -7.36 5.65 15.96
C ALA A 23 -7.09 7.04 15.32
N ALA A 24 -7.08 7.14 13.99
CA ALA A 24 -6.91 8.41 13.29
C ALA A 24 -7.99 9.42 13.71
N GLY A 25 -7.58 10.64 14.05
CA GLY A 25 -8.49 11.70 14.50
C GLY A 25 -9.05 11.51 15.92
N THR A 26 -8.39 10.74 16.79
CA THR A 26 -8.76 10.54 18.21
C THR A 26 -7.70 11.13 19.16
N GLY A 27 -8.00 11.27 20.46
CA GLY A 27 -7.04 11.76 21.46
C GLY A 27 -5.78 10.90 21.56
N ARG A 28 -5.92 9.58 21.38
CA ARG A 28 -4.78 8.63 21.39
C ARG A 28 -3.73 8.94 20.32
N PHE A 29 -4.18 9.43 19.17
CA PHE A 29 -3.27 9.83 18.10
C PHE A 29 -2.38 11.01 18.52
N LEU A 30 -2.93 11.97 19.27
CA LEU A 30 -2.20 13.15 19.76
C LEU A 30 -1.19 12.78 20.84
N GLU A 31 -1.58 11.93 21.80
CA GLU A 31 -0.67 11.40 22.83
C GLU A 31 0.55 10.73 22.20
N GLN A 32 0.32 9.89 21.18
CA GLN A 32 1.40 9.22 20.45
C GLN A 32 2.35 10.21 19.76
N GLN A 33 1.83 11.31 19.20
CA GLN A 33 2.69 12.31 18.56
C GLN A 33 3.40 13.20 19.59
N ALA A 34 2.74 13.55 20.69
CA ALA A 34 3.32 14.33 21.78
C ALA A 34 4.53 13.62 22.40
N TYR A 35 4.34 12.35 22.77
CA TYR A 35 5.40 11.49 23.32
C TYR A 35 6.64 11.45 22.42
N ARG A 36 6.44 11.28 21.10
CA ARG A 36 7.52 11.26 20.12
C ARG A 36 8.31 12.54 20.02
N LEU A 37 7.63 13.67 20.15
CA LEU A 37 8.28 14.98 20.14
C LEU A 37 8.96 15.28 21.47
N GLY A 38 8.81 14.41 22.49
CA GLY A 38 9.31 14.63 23.84
C GLY A 38 8.52 15.72 24.57
N ILE A 39 7.23 15.86 24.27
CA ILE A 39 6.35 16.92 24.77
C ILE A 39 5.21 16.28 25.56
N SER A 40 4.89 16.86 26.72
CA SER A 40 3.71 16.48 27.50
C SER A 40 2.42 16.83 26.74
N ILE A 41 1.32 16.14 27.02
CA ILE A 41 0.03 16.47 26.37
C ILE A 41 -0.47 17.86 26.82
N GLU A 42 -0.09 18.28 28.02
CA GLU A 42 -0.36 19.59 28.59
C GLU A 42 0.38 20.71 27.81
N ASP A 43 1.67 20.51 27.52
CA ASP A 43 2.46 21.47 26.74
C ASP A 43 2.08 21.49 25.26
N PHE A 44 1.56 20.38 24.74
CA PHE A 44 1.16 20.25 23.34
C PHE A 44 0.22 21.39 22.90
N ALA A 45 -0.87 21.60 23.64
CA ALA A 45 -1.88 22.60 23.30
C ALA A 45 -1.31 24.02 23.40
N ARG A 46 -0.49 24.28 24.45
CA ARG A 46 0.14 25.58 24.69
C ARG A 46 1.09 25.96 23.56
N LEU A 47 1.97 25.05 23.14
CA LEU A 47 2.93 25.27 22.06
C LEU A 47 2.23 25.39 20.69
N ALA A 48 1.20 24.57 20.43
CA ALA A 48 0.43 24.66 19.19
C ALA A 48 -0.27 26.03 19.03
N LEU A 49 -0.76 26.61 20.12
CA LEU A 49 -1.43 27.92 20.11
C LEU A 49 -0.48 29.10 19.88
N GLN A 50 0.82 28.94 20.16
CA GLN A 50 1.83 29.98 19.89
C GLN A 50 2.10 30.18 18.40
N PHE A 51 1.71 29.22 17.56
CA PHE A 51 1.87 29.34 16.12
C PHE A 51 0.77 30.23 15.53
N GLU A 52 1.22 31.30 14.85
CA GLU A 52 0.42 32.17 13.99
C GLU A 52 0.92 32.04 12.54
N GLY A 53 0.01 31.78 11.60
CA GLY A 53 0.33 31.62 10.18
C GLY A 53 -0.29 30.37 9.57
N THR A 54 0.19 30.01 8.37
CA THR A 54 -0.29 28.82 7.66
C THR A 54 0.54 27.60 8.07
N ALA A 55 -0.11 26.63 8.72
CA ALA A 55 0.55 25.42 9.16
C ALA A 55 1.00 24.55 7.97
N PRO A 56 2.11 23.80 8.10
CA PRO A 56 2.45 22.77 7.13
C PRO A 56 1.33 21.72 7.09
N ARG A 57 1.16 21.06 5.95
CA ARG A 57 0.12 20.03 5.82
C ARG A 57 0.64 18.69 6.35
N ILE A 58 -0.18 18.02 7.16
CA ILE A 58 0.06 16.65 7.65
C ILE A 58 -1.14 15.78 7.26
N ALA A 59 -0.87 14.55 6.83
CA ALA A 59 -1.87 13.52 6.54
C ALA A 59 -2.82 13.31 7.71
N ALA A 60 -4.14 13.31 7.43
CA ALA A 60 -5.17 13.23 8.46
C ALA A 60 -5.78 11.84 8.64
N ARG A 61 -5.56 10.93 7.67
CA ARG A 61 -6.26 9.64 7.60
C ARG A 61 -5.64 8.52 8.42
N CYS A 62 -4.35 8.61 8.75
CA CYS A 62 -3.64 7.54 9.42
C CYS A 62 -2.56 8.10 10.34
N SER A 63 -2.50 7.59 11.59
CA SER A 63 -1.44 7.95 12.54
C SER A 63 -0.04 7.64 12.00
N VAL A 64 0.08 6.60 11.19
CA VAL A 64 1.33 6.14 10.61
C VAL A 64 1.83 7.07 9.50
N PHE A 65 0.95 7.62 8.67
CA PHE A 65 1.33 8.61 7.65
C PHE A 65 1.62 9.97 8.28
N ALA A 66 0.78 10.42 9.23
CA ALA A 66 1.00 11.67 9.93
C ALA A 66 2.37 11.71 10.62
N LYS A 67 2.78 10.58 11.19
CA LYS A 67 4.11 10.35 11.75
C LYS A 67 5.23 10.53 10.72
N THR A 68 5.09 9.92 9.54
CA THR A 68 6.05 10.06 8.45
C THR A 68 6.16 11.53 8.01
N ASP A 69 5.04 12.23 7.86
CA ASP A 69 5.02 13.66 7.52
C ASP A 69 5.71 14.52 8.57
N LEU A 70 5.43 14.30 9.86
CA LEU A 70 6.11 14.99 10.96
C LEU A 70 7.63 14.82 10.89
N ILE A 71 8.10 13.60 10.65
CA ILE A 71 9.53 13.30 10.49
C ILE A 71 10.11 14.08 9.31
N HIS A 72 9.41 14.14 8.18
CA HIS A 72 9.88 14.90 7.03
C HIS A 72 9.91 16.40 7.31
N LEU A 73 8.94 16.93 8.04
CA LEU A 73 8.95 18.33 8.49
C LEU A 73 10.14 18.58 9.43
N GLN A 74 10.44 17.67 10.36
CA GLN A 74 11.63 17.74 11.22
C GLN A 74 12.95 17.69 10.42
N GLN A 75 13.04 16.80 9.43
CA GLN A 75 14.21 16.71 8.54
C GLN A 75 14.40 18.00 7.73
N LYS A 76 13.32 18.71 7.43
CA LYS A 76 13.30 20.05 6.84
C LYS A 76 13.42 21.17 7.88
N GLY A 77 13.84 20.87 9.12
CA GLY A 77 14.08 21.87 10.14
C GLY A 77 12.86 22.72 10.54
N VAL A 78 11.63 22.24 10.29
CA VAL A 78 10.41 22.91 10.74
C VAL A 78 10.36 22.89 12.27
N THR A 79 10.06 24.03 12.90
CA THR A 79 9.99 24.12 14.37
C THR A 79 8.77 23.39 14.94
N VAL A 80 8.77 23.15 16.25
CA VAL A 80 7.77 22.31 16.91
C VAL A 80 6.36 22.90 16.84
N GLU A 81 6.22 24.21 17.03
CA GLU A 81 4.95 24.93 17.09
C GLU A 81 4.07 24.76 15.83
N PRO A 82 4.56 25.03 14.60
CA PRO A 82 3.79 24.78 13.38
C PRO A 82 3.44 23.31 13.16
N MET A 83 4.32 22.38 13.57
CA MET A 83 4.03 20.94 13.47
C MET A 83 2.89 20.52 14.39
N LEU A 84 2.88 21.02 15.63
CA LEU A 84 1.81 20.73 16.59
C LEU A 84 0.48 21.33 16.13
N TYR A 85 0.47 22.54 15.60
CA TYR A 85 -0.76 23.13 15.07
C TYR A 85 -1.26 22.40 13.82
N ALA A 86 -0.36 21.98 12.93
CA ALA A 86 -0.69 21.14 11.78
C ALA A 86 -1.36 19.81 12.17
N LEU A 87 -0.96 19.20 13.30
CA LEU A 87 -1.63 18.01 13.84
C LEU A 87 -3.06 18.32 14.31
N CYS A 88 -3.26 19.45 14.99
CA CYS A 88 -4.60 19.91 15.41
C CYS A 88 -5.51 20.11 14.19
N GLU A 89 -5.04 20.84 13.17
CA GLU A 89 -5.77 21.03 11.92
C GLU A 89 -6.06 19.71 11.21
N SER A 90 -5.10 18.79 11.22
CA SER A 90 -5.25 17.47 10.60
C SER A 90 -6.40 16.68 11.25
N VAL A 91 -6.45 16.64 12.58
CA VAL A 91 -7.56 16.02 13.33
C VAL A 91 -8.89 16.74 13.05
N ALA A 92 -8.89 18.06 13.06
CA ALA A 92 -10.09 18.87 12.78
C ALA A 92 -10.64 18.63 11.37
N ARG A 93 -9.78 18.61 10.33
CA ARG A 93 -10.16 18.31 8.94
C ARG A 93 -10.72 16.89 8.80
N MET A 94 -10.11 15.92 9.47
CA MET A 94 -10.63 14.54 9.48
C MET A 94 -12.05 14.49 10.05
N VAL A 95 -12.26 15.07 11.23
CA VAL A 95 -13.60 15.12 11.83
C VAL A 95 -14.57 15.87 10.91
N GLY A 96 -14.16 17.01 10.37
CA GLY A 96 -14.93 17.79 9.40
C GLY A 96 -15.31 16.99 8.14
N SER A 97 -14.51 16.00 7.75
CA SER A 97 -14.76 15.17 6.57
C SER A 97 -15.88 14.14 6.73
N PHE A 98 -16.26 13.80 7.98
CA PHE A 98 -17.35 12.82 8.20
C PHE A 98 -18.66 13.32 7.62
N LYS A 99 -18.98 14.61 7.80
CA LYS A 99 -20.22 15.24 7.34
C LYS A 99 -20.07 15.92 6.00
N LYS A 100 -20.98 15.68 5.06
CA LYS A 100 -21.10 16.47 3.81
C LYS A 100 -21.95 17.73 4.02
N GLY A 101 -21.58 18.84 3.38
CA GLY A 101 -22.28 20.12 3.50
C GLY A 101 -22.00 20.88 4.81
N PRO A 102 -22.74 21.98 5.07
CA PRO A 102 -22.52 22.83 6.24
C PRO A 102 -22.99 22.15 7.54
N PHE A 103 -22.42 22.56 8.67
CA PHE A 103 -22.80 22.16 10.03
C PHE A 103 -24.00 22.97 10.53
N ALA A 104 -25.01 22.27 11.04
CA ALA A 104 -26.13 22.90 11.74
C ALA A 104 -25.64 23.51 13.06
N THR A 105 -26.07 24.73 13.35
CA THR A 105 -25.70 25.47 14.57
C THR A 105 -26.84 25.40 15.61
N PRO A 106 -26.53 25.39 16.92
CA PRO A 106 -25.20 25.45 17.55
C PRO A 106 -24.39 24.14 17.45
N VAL A 107 -23.06 24.25 17.39
CA VAL A 107 -22.14 23.11 17.35
C VAL A 107 -21.49 22.90 18.72
N TYR A 108 -21.60 21.69 19.28
CA TYR A 108 -20.98 21.32 20.55
C TYR A 108 -19.81 20.36 20.35
N PHE A 109 -18.69 20.61 21.04
CA PHE A 109 -17.53 19.73 21.06
C PHE A 109 -17.35 19.11 22.46
N VAL A 110 -17.44 17.78 22.54
CA VAL A 110 -17.48 17.02 23.81
C VAL A 110 -16.52 15.82 23.78
N GLY A 111 -16.19 15.28 24.96
CA GLY A 111 -15.23 14.18 25.16
C GLY A 111 -13.82 14.66 25.48
N GLY A 112 -12.90 13.74 25.79
CA GLY A 112 -11.56 14.07 26.29
C GLY A 112 -10.73 15.02 25.42
N VAL A 113 -10.89 14.96 24.10
CA VAL A 113 -10.16 15.84 23.17
C VAL A 113 -10.60 17.30 23.27
N ALA A 114 -11.80 17.58 23.79
CA ALA A 114 -12.29 18.94 23.97
C ALA A 114 -11.49 19.75 25.02
N ALA A 115 -10.69 19.07 25.85
CA ALA A 115 -9.71 19.71 26.73
C ALA A 115 -8.58 20.44 25.98
N ASN A 116 -8.33 20.08 24.71
CA ASN A 116 -7.27 20.68 23.91
C ASN A 116 -7.78 21.91 23.15
N ALA A 117 -7.48 23.09 23.68
CA ALA A 117 -7.91 24.37 23.11
C ALA A 117 -7.40 24.63 21.67
N ALA A 118 -6.23 24.08 21.29
CA ALA A 118 -5.72 24.20 19.92
C ALA A 118 -6.58 23.43 18.91
N ILE A 119 -7.15 22.29 19.32
CA ILE A 119 -8.10 21.54 18.49
C ILE A 119 -9.45 22.24 18.39
N ALA A 120 -9.93 22.84 19.48
CA ALA A 120 -11.14 23.65 19.43
C ALA A 120 -11.00 24.80 18.42
N ARG A 121 -9.85 25.51 18.42
CA ARG A 121 -9.51 26.55 17.43
C ARG A 121 -9.53 25.99 16.00
N ALA A 122 -8.78 24.92 15.76
CA ALA A 122 -8.68 24.31 14.43
C ALA A 122 -10.03 23.76 13.92
N LEU A 123 -10.86 23.18 14.79
CA LEU A 123 -12.19 22.70 14.45
C LEU A 123 -13.11 23.87 14.10
N GLN A 124 -13.03 24.98 14.83
CA GLN A 124 -13.78 26.19 14.55
C GLN A 124 -13.41 26.77 13.18
N GLU A 125 -12.13 26.79 12.82
CA GLU A 125 -11.66 27.19 11.47
C GLU A 125 -12.27 26.29 10.39
N VAL A 126 -12.12 24.96 10.52
CA VAL A 126 -12.66 23.99 9.56
C VAL A 126 -14.17 24.11 9.40
N VAL A 127 -14.92 24.23 10.49
CA VAL A 127 -16.38 24.38 10.47
C VAL A 127 -16.78 25.72 9.86
N SER A 128 -16.09 26.80 10.20
CA SER A 128 -16.37 28.14 9.65
C SER A 128 -16.12 28.21 8.15
N THR A 129 -14.99 27.68 7.67
CA THR A 129 -14.70 27.57 6.24
C THR A 129 -15.79 26.78 5.52
N ARG A 130 -16.25 25.67 6.12
CA ARG A 130 -17.28 24.81 5.51
C ARG A 130 -18.67 25.44 5.49
N ASN A 131 -19.00 26.26 6.49
CA ASN A 131 -20.26 27.02 6.54
C ASN A 131 -20.22 28.29 5.69
N GLY A 132 -19.05 28.70 5.18
CA GLY A 132 -18.84 29.98 4.51
C GLY A 132 -19.02 31.20 5.43
N THR A 133 -19.24 30.97 6.73
CA THR A 133 -19.55 31.98 7.75
C THR A 133 -18.92 31.58 9.08
N ALA A 134 -18.51 32.57 9.87
CA ALA A 134 -17.92 32.33 11.19
C ALA A 134 -18.90 31.54 12.07
N THR A 135 -18.52 30.32 12.45
CA THR A 135 -19.37 29.40 13.21
C THR A 135 -18.69 29.06 14.53
N ALA A 136 -19.30 29.45 15.64
CA ALA A 136 -18.75 29.18 16.97
C ALA A 136 -18.89 27.71 17.36
N ILE A 137 -17.84 27.14 17.96
CA ILE A 137 -17.86 25.83 18.60
C ILE A 137 -17.93 26.00 20.11
N THR A 138 -18.92 25.39 20.73
CA THR A 138 -19.13 25.45 22.19
C THR A 138 -18.56 24.20 22.85
N VAL A 139 -17.62 24.37 23.78
CA VAL A 139 -17.16 23.29 24.68
C VAL A 139 -17.90 23.44 26.02
N PRO A 140 -18.83 22.54 26.37
CA PRO A 140 -19.56 22.60 27.64
C PRO A 140 -18.64 22.35 28.85
N GLU A 141 -18.96 22.87 30.05
CA GLU A 141 -18.14 22.65 31.26
C GLU A 141 -17.94 21.16 31.60
N ASP A 142 -19.00 20.33 31.51
CA ASP A 142 -18.96 18.89 31.79
C ASP A 142 -18.59 18.03 30.57
N TYR A 143 -17.79 18.55 29.64
CA TYR A 143 -17.50 17.89 28.35
C TYR A 143 -17.00 16.43 28.49
N LEU A 144 -16.33 16.07 29.60
CA LEU A 144 -15.86 14.70 29.89
C LEU A 144 -16.99 13.72 30.23
N TYR A 145 -18.07 14.20 30.87
CA TYR A 145 -19.09 13.35 31.49
C TYR A 145 -20.43 13.36 30.76
N MET A 146 -20.54 14.13 29.66
CA MET A 146 -21.78 14.32 28.91
C MET A 146 -22.51 13.02 28.53
N GLN A 147 -21.77 11.98 28.10
CA GLN A 147 -22.38 10.70 27.72
C GLN A 147 -23.00 9.97 28.91
N ALA A 148 -22.27 9.87 30.02
CA ALA A 148 -22.76 9.25 31.25
C ALA A 148 -23.96 10.03 31.82
N ARG A 149 -23.89 11.36 31.81
CA ARG A 149 -24.99 12.24 32.22
C ARG A 149 -26.23 12.04 31.34
N GLY A 150 -26.05 11.96 30.01
CA GLY A 150 -27.14 11.67 29.07
C GLY A 150 -27.78 10.30 29.32
N ALA A 151 -26.97 9.26 29.54
CA ALA A 151 -27.45 7.93 29.88
C ALA A 151 -28.28 7.94 31.18
N ALA A 152 -27.80 8.61 32.23
CA ALA A 152 -28.54 8.76 33.48
C ALA A 152 -29.89 9.48 33.27
N ILE A 153 -29.91 10.60 32.52
CA ILE A 153 -31.14 11.34 32.22
C ILE A 153 -32.15 10.48 31.45
N LEU A 154 -31.69 9.68 30.48
CA LEU A 154 -32.54 8.78 29.69
C LEU A 154 -33.18 7.66 30.52
N THR A 155 -32.74 7.43 31.76
CA THR A 155 -33.32 6.45 32.68
C THR A 155 -34.40 7.02 33.60
N ILE A 156 -34.57 8.34 33.66
CA ILE A 156 -35.59 8.98 34.51
C ILE A 156 -36.98 8.44 34.13
N GLY A 157 -37.69 7.90 35.12
CA GLY A 157 -39.02 7.31 34.95
C GLY A 157 -39.05 5.89 34.36
N LYS A 158 -37.89 5.28 34.07
CA LYS A 158 -37.80 3.88 33.62
C LYS A 158 -37.43 2.98 34.80
N ARG A 159 -38.04 1.80 34.88
CA ARG A 159 -37.61 0.72 35.78
C ARG A 159 -36.71 -0.23 35.01
N SER A 160 -35.51 -0.48 35.52
CA SER A 160 -34.63 -1.53 35.02
C SER A 160 -34.90 -2.83 35.78
N ASN A 161 -35.10 -3.92 35.05
CA ASN A 161 -34.90 -5.26 35.59
C ASN A 161 -33.45 -5.63 35.30
N SER A 162 -32.63 -5.77 36.34
CA SER A 162 -31.29 -6.33 36.22
C SER A 162 -31.42 -7.83 36.01
N ILE A 163 -31.42 -8.24 34.74
CA ILE A 163 -31.12 -9.62 34.40
C ILE A 163 -29.60 -9.70 34.45
N ILE A 164 -29.07 -10.38 35.46
CA ILE A 164 -27.70 -10.89 35.36
C ILE A 164 -27.79 -11.93 34.25
N LEU A 165 -27.43 -11.52 33.04
CA LEU A 165 -27.11 -12.48 32.01
C LEU A 165 -26.02 -13.35 32.63
N ASP A 166 -26.22 -14.67 32.71
CA ASP A 166 -25.09 -15.57 32.91
C ASP A 166 -24.03 -15.06 31.94
N ALA A 167 -22.85 -14.75 32.45
CA ALA A 167 -21.68 -14.54 31.63
C ALA A 167 -21.43 -15.87 30.92
N ARG A 168 -22.21 -16.14 29.87
CA ARG A 168 -21.74 -16.95 28.76
C ARG A 168 -20.70 -16.06 28.12
N ASP A 169 -19.54 -16.14 28.74
CA ASP A 169 -18.24 -15.93 28.18
C ASP A 169 -18.27 -16.45 26.74
N GLU A 170 -18.65 -15.59 25.80
CA GLU A 170 -17.97 -15.57 24.51
C GLU A 170 -16.56 -14.99 24.75
N VAL A 171 -15.83 -15.56 25.73
CA VAL A 171 -14.38 -15.47 25.77
C VAL A 171 -13.98 -16.15 24.48
N ARG A 172 -13.54 -15.31 23.54
CA ARG A 172 -13.03 -15.79 22.27
C ARG A 172 -11.86 -16.70 22.62
N GLN A 173 -12.01 -18.00 22.34
CA GLN A 173 -10.93 -18.93 22.60
C GLN A 173 -9.78 -18.59 21.66
N TYR A 174 -8.76 -17.90 22.18
CA TYR A 174 -7.52 -17.71 21.45
C TYR A 174 -6.90 -19.08 21.19
N TYR A 175 -6.56 -19.33 19.92
CA TYR A 175 -5.77 -20.49 19.57
C TYR A 175 -4.38 -20.36 20.20
N ARG A 176 -4.07 -21.26 21.13
CA ARG A 176 -2.78 -21.27 21.85
C ARG A 176 -1.72 -21.92 20.97
N MET A 177 -0.67 -21.16 20.69
CA MET A 177 0.50 -21.62 19.94
C MET A 177 1.66 -21.93 20.89
N PRO A 178 2.68 -22.69 20.44
CA PRO A 178 3.85 -23.00 21.24
C PRO A 178 4.54 -21.74 21.80
N PRO A 179 5.20 -21.85 22.98
CA PRO A 179 5.96 -20.78 23.59
C PRO A 179 7.15 -20.35 22.72
N LEU A 180 7.75 -19.20 23.04
CA LEU A 180 8.92 -18.69 22.33
C LEU A 180 10.20 -19.27 22.92
N GLU A 181 10.97 -19.99 22.12
CA GLU A 181 12.25 -20.57 22.56
C GLU A 181 13.35 -19.51 22.69
N VAL A 182 14.27 -19.70 23.63
CA VAL A 182 15.39 -18.78 23.86
C VAL A 182 16.52 -19.09 22.88
N VAL A 183 16.94 -18.08 22.11
CA VAL A 183 18.17 -18.14 21.31
C VAL A 183 19.28 -17.38 22.02
N ASN A 184 20.32 -18.10 22.46
CA ASN A 184 21.50 -17.46 23.03
C ASN A 184 22.28 -16.73 21.93
N THR A 185 22.37 -15.40 22.02
CA THR A 185 23.30 -14.61 21.21
C THR A 185 24.43 -14.04 22.06
N SER A 186 25.55 -13.73 21.41
CA SER A 186 26.80 -13.33 22.04
C SER A 186 26.66 -12.16 23.03
N ALA A 187 27.55 -12.17 24.03
CA ALA A 187 27.55 -11.28 25.18
C ALA A 187 27.62 -9.78 24.83
N VAL A 188 27.08 -8.95 25.73
CA VAL A 188 27.23 -7.48 25.71
C VAL A 188 28.71 -7.12 25.75
N VAL A 189 29.22 -6.50 24.70
CA VAL A 189 30.63 -6.09 24.63
C VAL A 189 30.81 -4.69 25.22
N ALA A 190 31.89 -4.51 25.99
CA ALA A 190 32.27 -3.24 26.58
C ALA A 190 32.39 -2.14 25.50
N GLN A 191 32.00 -0.90 25.82
CA GLN A 191 32.11 0.19 24.86
C GLN A 191 33.58 0.51 24.58
N PRO A 192 34.02 0.52 23.31
CA PRO A 192 35.40 0.83 22.97
C PRO A 192 35.71 2.31 23.27
N VAL A 193 36.86 2.55 23.90
CA VAL A 193 37.39 3.88 24.28
C VAL A 193 38.80 3.99 23.73
N VAL A 194 39.15 5.14 23.15
CA VAL A 194 40.48 5.38 22.60
C VAL A 194 41.40 5.93 23.69
N SER A 195 42.43 5.15 24.04
CA SER A 195 43.42 5.54 25.05
C SER A 195 44.69 6.16 24.44
N GLU A 196 45.08 5.73 23.24
CA GLU A 196 46.33 6.09 22.56
C GLU A 196 46.07 6.81 21.22
N PRO A 197 47.02 7.65 20.73
CA PRO A 197 46.89 8.29 19.43
C PRO A 197 46.84 7.27 18.28
N CYS A 198 45.89 7.44 17.36
CA CYS A 198 45.76 6.58 16.18
C CYS A 198 45.13 7.33 14.98
N GLU A 199 45.11 6.72 13.80
CA GLU A 199 44.37 7.22 12.64
C GLU A 199 43.02 6.49 12.50
N GLY A 200 42.04 7.16 11.90
CA GLY A 200 40.74 6.54 11.65
C GLY A 200 39.83 7.34 10.72
N TYR A 201 38.68 6.75 10.41
CA TYR A 201 37.65 7.32 9.54
C TYR A 201 36.35 7.47 10.31
N LEU A 202 35.71 8.63 10.20
CA LEU A 202 34.47 8.93 10.91
C LEU A 202 33.28 8.66 10.00
N GLY A 203 32.35 7.84 10.46
CA GLY A 203 31.06 7.66 9.83
C GLY A 203 29.94 8.20 10.70
N ILE A 204 28.99 8.90 10.08
CA ILE A 204 27.84 9.49 10.76
C ILE A 204 26.56 9.00 10.06
N ASP A 205 25.67 8.35 10.81
CA ASP A 205 24.33 7.96 10.34
C ASP A 205 23.28 8.82 11.04
N ILE A 206 22.64 9.70 10.27
CA ILE A 206 21.65 10.65 10.77
C ILE A 206 20.25 10.21 10.35
N GLY A 207 19.70 9.29 11.14
CA GLY A 207 18.33 8.85 11.02
C GLY A 207 17.33 9.89 11.56
N SER A 208 16.07 9.70 11.18
CA SER A 208 14.94 10.49 11.69
C SER A 208 14.75 10.38 13.20
N THR A 209 15.02 9.20 13.77
CA THR A 209 14.82 8.91 15.19
C THR A 209 16.10 8.84 15.98
N SER A 210 17.18 8.36 15.39
CA SER A 210 18.47 8.21 16.06
C SER A 210 19.63 8.62 15.17
N THR A 211 20.59 9.27 15.81
CA THR A 211 21.85 9.71 15.24
C THR A 211 22.97 8.86 15.83
N LYS A 212 23.82 8.32 14.97
CA LYS A 212 24.92 7.42 15.36
C LYS A 212 26.21 7.88 14.73
N ALA A 213 27.31 7.64 15.41
CA ALA A 213 28.63 7.75 14.83
C ALA A 213 29.52 6.58 15.22
N ALA A 214 30.41 6.25 14.31
CA ALA A 214 31.46 5.26 14.49
C ALA A 214 32.77 5.85 13.96
N ILE A 215 33.85 5.67 14.72
CA ILE A 215 35.20 5.86 14.20
C ILE A 215 35.79 4.48 13.99
N VAL A 216 36.28 4.20 12.78
CA VAL A 216 36.87 2.92 12.41
C VAL A 216 38.31 3.08 11.95
N ASP A 217 39.14 2.06 12.16
CA ASP A 217 40.48 2.00 11.57
C ASP A 217 40.42 1.57 10.07
N ASP A 218 41.59 1.46 9.44
CA ASP A 218 41.77 1.04 8.05
C ASP A 218 41.26 -0.38 7.76
N LYS A 219 41.15 -1.22 8.79
CA LYS A 219 40.63 -2.59 8.74
C LYS A 219 39.15 -2.67 9.12
N GLY A 220 38.51 -1.55 9.44
CA GLY A 220 37.11 -1.45 9.82
C GLY A 220 36.78 -1.86 11.25
N LYS A 221 37.78 -1.97 12.14
CA LYS A 221 37.56 -2.17 13.58
C LYS A 221 37.04 -0.88 14.20
N VAL A 222 35.99 -0.98 15.01
CA VAL A 222 35.39 0.17 15.71
C VAL A 222 36.30 0.63 16.86
N LEU A 223 36.85 1.83 16.75
CA LEU A 223 37.72 2.47 17.76
C LEU A 223 36.91 3.16 18.85
N THR A 224 35.84 3.85 18.46
CA THR A 224 34.85 4.44 19.38
C THR A 224 33.53 4.64 18.66
N LYS A 225 32.43 4.68 19.42
CA LYS A 225 31.08 4.85 18.90
C LYS A 225 30.18 5.60 19.86
N HIS A 226 29.13 6.21 19.32
CA HIS A 226 28.04 6.74 20.11
C HIS A 226 26.70 6.64 19.37
N TYR A 227 25.63 6.46 20.14
CA TYR A 227 24.25 6.35 19.68
C TYR A 227 23.41 7.26 20.57
N LEU A 228 22.59 8.12 19.97
CA LEU A 228 21.62 8.95 20.69
C LEU A 228 20.36 9.19 19.86
N MET A 229 19.31 9.70 20.52
CA MET A 229 18.05 10.02 19.87
C MET A 229 18.12 11.39 19.17
N THR A 230 17.75 11.45 17.89
CA THR A 230 17.75 12.68 17.09
C THR A 230 16.74 13.71 17.65
N ALA A 231 15.62 13.22 18.21
CA ALA A 231 14.55 14.03 18.81
C ALA A 231 14.12 15.24 17.94
N GLY A 232 14.05 15.05 16.62
CA GLY A 232 13.68 16.10 15.67
C GLY A 232 14.69 17.23 15.46
N ARG A 233 15.86 17.16 16.10
CA ARG A 233 16.89 18.21 16.08
C ARG A 233 18.21 17.67 15.54
N PRO A 234 18.32 17.43 14.22
CA PRO A 234 19.50 16.76 13.63
C PRO A 234 20.82 17.52 13.87
N VAL A 235 20.79 18.86 13.85
CA VAL A 235 21.97 19.69 14.12
C VAL A 235 22.42 19.55 15.57
N ASP A 236 21.51 19.69 16.54
CA ASP A 236 21.85 19.57 17.97
C ASP A 236 22.29 18.14 18.32
N ALA A 237 21.63 17.14 17.74
CA ALA A 237 21.96 15.73 17.92
C ALA A 237 23.42 15.44 17.53
N VAL A 238 23.90 15.98 16.40
CA VAL A 238 25.28 15.79 15.94
C VAL A 238 26.28 16.54 16.84
N LYS A 239 25.94 17.74 17.32
CA LYS A 239 26.77 18.46 18.29
C LYS A 239 26.94 17.67 19.59
N GLN A 240 25.85 17.12 20.13
CA GLN A 240 25.88 16.25 21.32
C GLN A 240 26.66 14.97 21.06
N LEU A 241 26.48 14.35 19.89
CA LEU A 241 27.19 13.15 19.47
C LEU A 241 28.71 13.38 19.48
N PHE A 242 29.16 14.50 18.91
CA PHE A 242 30.58 14.86 18.87
C PHE A 242 31.13 15.15 20.27
N ALA A 243 30.38 15.87 21.11
CA ALA A 243 30.76 16.10 22.51
C ALA A 243 30.92 14.78 23.29
N HIS A 244 30.08 13.78 23.01
CA HIS A 244 30.20 12.46 23.63
C HIS A 244 31.36 11.63 23.07
N LEU A 245 31.67 11.74 21.77
CA LEU A 245 32.82 11.09 21.17
C LEU A 245 34.14 11.64 21.75
N LEU A 246 34.24 12.96 21.96
CA LEU A 246 35.40 13.57 22.62
C LEU A 246 35.64 13.03 24.03
N LYS A 247 34.57 12.83 24.82
CA LYS A 247 34.65 12.17 26.14
C LYS A 247 35.17 10.72 26.07
N LYS A 248 35.16 10.10 24.89
CA LYS A 248 35.64 8.73 24.64
C LYS A 248 37.01 8.69 23.92
N GLY A 249 37.72 9.82 23.86
CA GLY A 249 39.06 9.90 23.28
C GLY A 249 39.11 10.14 21.78
N ALA A 250 38.02 10.64 21.15
CA ALA A 250 38.01 10.94 19.71
C ALA A 250 39.01 12.04 19.31
N ASP A 251 39.39 12.91 20.24
CA ASP A 251 40.44 13.93 20.09
C ASP A 251 41.84 13.31 19.85
N LYS A 252 42.04 12.07 20.25
CA LYS A 252 43.27 11.30 20.01
C LYS A 252 43.30 10.64 18.63
N VAL A 253 42.21 10.72 17.86
CA VAL A 253 42.12 10.10 16.53
C VAL A 253 42.35 11.15 15.44
N THR A 254 43.35 10.93 14.59
CA THR A 254 43.52 11.72 13.37
C THR A 254 42.52 11.24 12.31
N ILE A 255 41.49 12.04 12.04
CA ILE A 255 40.46 11.70 11.05
C ILE A 255 41.00 11.87 9.63
N ARG A 256 41.03 10.77 8.87
CA ARG A 256 41.50 10.72 7.48
C ARG A 256 40.39 10.89 6.44
N GLY A 257 39.14 10.77 6.87
CA GLY A 257 37.96 10.97 6.02
C GLY A 257 36.67 10.89 6.81
N VAL A 258 35.64 11.59 6.31
CA VAL A 258 34.31 11.61 6.93
C VAL A 258 33.24 11.17 5.94
N GLY A 259 32.53 10.11 6.28
CA GLY A 259 31.35 9.65 5.58
C GLY A 259 30.07 10.02 6.32
N ILE A 260 29.03 10.42 5.61
CA ILE A 260 27.72 10.69 6.18
C ILE A 260 26.60 9.99 5.40
N THR A 261 25.66 9.41 6.15
CA THR A 261 24.50 8.68 5.64
C THR A 261 23.24 8.97 6.45
N GLY A 262 22.15 8.28 6.10
CA GLY A 262 20.85 8.47 6.71
C GLY A 262 20.05 9.63 6.09
N SER A 263 18.86 9.85 6.62
CA SER A 263 17.92 10.84 6.10
C SER A 263 18.35 12.30 6.25
N GLY A 264 19.14 12.64 7.28
CA GLY A 264 19.65 14.00 7.52
C GLY A 264 20.99 14.32 6.84
N ARG A 265 21.48 13.41 5.98
CA ARG A 265 22.86 13.44 5.44
C ARG A 265 23.22 14.72 4.71
N TYR A 266 22.29 15.31 3.95
CA TYR A 266 22.54 16.53 3.18
C TYR A 266 22.61 17.78 4.07
N LEU A 267 21.71 17.89 5.04
CA LEU A 267 21.67 19.02 5.98
C LEU A 267 22.96 19.09 6.82
N VAL A 268 23.36 17.96 7.38
CA VAL A 268 24.52 17.92 8.29
C VAL A 268 25.85 17.73 7.55
N GLY A 269 25.83 17.16 6.34
CA GLY A 269 27.04 16.92 5.56
C GLY A 269 27.83 18.20 5.34
N THR A 270 27.15 19.32 5.03
CA THR A 270 27.80 20.63 4.87
C THR A 270 28.29 21.20 6.21
N LEU A 271 27.54 21.01 7.29
CA LEU A 271 27.93 21.47 8.63
C LEU A 271 29.23 20.81 9.10
N VAL A 272 29.37 19.50 8.88
CA VAL A 272 30.53 18.72 9.33
C VAL A 272 31.72 18.85 8.39
N GLY A 273 31.50 19.18 7.12
CA GLY A 273 32.50 19.08 6.06
C GLY A 273 32.72 17.62 5.65
N ALA A 274 31.63 16.89 5.43
CA ALA A 274 31.69 15.49 5.03
C ALA A 274 32.39 15.32 3.66
N ASP A 275 33.25 14.33 3.57
CA ASP A 275 33.97 14.02 2.33
C ASP A 275 33.10 13.21 1.37
N LEU A 276 32.28 12.32 1.92
CA LEU A 276 31.40 11.44 1.16
C LEU A 276 29.99 11.45 1.75
N ILE A 277 29.00 11.74 0.91
CA ILE A 277 27.57 11.63 1.25
C ILE A 277 26.99 10.45 0.47
N LYS A 278 26.48 9.42 1.17
CA LYS A 278 25.90 8.23 0.54
C LYS A 278 24.60 7.82 1.21
N ASN A 279 23.71 7.19 0.43
CA ASN A 279 22.47 6.63 0.98
C ASN A 279 22.77 5.47 1.95
N GLU A 280 21.81 5.20 2.83
CA GLU A 280 21.93 4.23 3.92
C GLU A 280 21.98 2.78 3.44
N ILE A 281 21.40 2.47 2.28
CA ILE A 281 21.42 1.11 1.72
C ILE A 281 22.83 0.75 1.29
N THR A 282 23.50 1.65 0.58
CA THR A 282 24.90 1.48 0.15
C THR A 282 25.82 1.36 1.37
N ALA A 283 25.62 2.17 2.40
CA ALA A 283 26.37 2.07 3.65
C ALA A 283 26.15 0.73 4.36
N GLN A 284 24.90 0.31 4.57
CA GLN A 284 24.56 -0.97 5.21
C GLN A 284 25.16 -2.16 4.45
N THR A 285 25.06 -2.14 3.12
CA THR A 285 25.62 -3.17 2.24
C THR A 285 27.13 -3.28 2.42
N ARG A 286 27.83 -2.15 2.48
CA ARG A 286 29.29 -2.13 2.67
C ARG A 286 29.71 -2.66 4.04
N ALA A 287 28.98 -2.32 5.09
CA ALA A 287 29.24 -2.83 6.44
C ALA A 287 29.03 -4.35 6.52
N ALA A 288 27.92 -4.85 5.95
CA ALA A 288 27.62 -6.27 5.91
C ALA A 288 28.65 -7.07 5.09
N ALA A 289 29.19 -6.49 4.01
CA ALA A 289 30.19 -7.15 3.16
C ALA A 289 31.49 -7.50 3.90
N MET A 290 31.82 -6.83 5.02
CA MET A 290 32.95 -7.21 5.87
C MET A 290 32.70 -8.47 6.69
N LEU A 291 31.44 -8.73 7.03
CA LEU A 291 31.04 -9.86 7.86
C LEU A 291 30.77 -11.09 6.99
N ASP A 292 29.95 -10.91 5.97
CA ASP A 292 29.65 -11.92 4.97
C ASP A 292 29.19 -11.25 3.66
N PRO A 293 30.00 -11.31 2.58
CA PRO A 293 29.65 -10.68 1.30
C PRO A 293 28.37 -11.27 0.69
N GLU A 294 28.02 -12.52 0.98
CA GLU A 294 26.86 -13.20 0.39
C GLU A 294 25.58 -13.10 1.22
N ALA A 295 25.66 -12.76 2.51
CA ALA A 295 24.49 -12.81 3.40
C ALA A 295 23.51 -11.67 3.16
N ASP A 296 22.22 -11.98 3.02
CA ASP A 296 21.15 -10.97 2.94
C ASP A 296 21.07 -10.16 4.25
N ILE A 297 20.53 -8.94 4.18
CA ILE A 297 20.50 -8.02 5.33
C ILE A 297 19.05 -7.76 5.71
N ILE A 298 18.71 -8.02 6.97
CA ILE A 298 17.49 -7.55 7.63
C ILE A 298 17.90 -6.48 8.63
N GLU A 299 17.60 -5.23 8.32
CA GLU A 299 17.80 -4.11 9.23
C GLU A 299 16.46 -3.64 9.80
N ILE A 300 16.37 -3.51 11.13
CA ILE A 300 15.18 -2.96 11.79
C ILE A 300 15.62 -1.80 12.68
N GLY A 301 15.39 -0.59 12.16
CA GLY A 301 15.58 0.66 12.86
C GLY A 301 14.38 1.04 13.73
N GLY A 302 14.41 2.28 14.23
CA GLY A 302 13.31 2.81 15.05
C GLY A 302 12.03 3.09 14.23
N GLN A 303 12.15 3.48 12.96
CA GLN A 303 11.03 3.95 12.13
C GLN A 303 10.94 3.30 10.76
N ASP A 304 12.08 2.88 10.26
CA ASP A 304 12.24 2.21 9.00
C ASP A 304 12.87 0.85 9.26
N SER A 305 12.64 -0.04 8.32
CA SER A 305 13.20 -1.37 8.32
C SER A 305 13.55 -1.70 6.88
N LYS A 306 14.73 -2.25 6.66
CA LYS A 306 15.33 -2.39 5.34
C LYS A 306 15.69 -3.85 5.10
N LEU A 307 15.54 -4.27 3.87
CA LEU A 307 15.90 -5.57 3.33
C LEU A 307 16.87 -5.34 2.19
N VAL A 308 17.99 -6.04 2.19
CA VAL A 308 18.93 -6.07 1.07
C VAL A 308 19.15 -7.52 0.69
N ILE A 309 18.88 -7.86 -0.57
CA ILE A 309 19.06 -9.20 -1.11
C ILE A 309 20.26 -9.19 -2.04
N LYS A 310 21.19 -10.11 -1.79
CA LYS A 310 22.41 -10.26 -2.58
C LYS A 310 22.43 -11.60 -3.30
N ARG A 311 23.05 -11.62 -4.49
CA ARG A 311 23.38 -12.84 -5.23
C ARG A 311 24.79 -12.72 -5.72
N ASN A 312 25.66 -13.67 -5.35
CA ASN A 312 27.08 -13.65 -5.68
C ASN A 312 27.74 -12.33 -5.23
N GLY A 313 27.39 -11.86 -4.03
CA GLY A 313 27.95 -10.65 -3.43
C GLY A 313 27.40 -9.33 -3.99
N VAL A 314 26.57 -9.36 -5.04
CA VAL A 314 25.99 -8.17 -5.66
C VAL A 314 24.57 -7.97 -5.17
N VAL A 315 24.20 -6.72 -4.83
CA VAL A 315 22.81 -6.36 -4.51
C VAL A 315 21.96 -6.55 -5.77
N VAL A 316 20.92 -7.38 -5.68
CA VAL A 316 19.98 -7.60 -6.78
C VAL A 316 18.60 -7.03 -6.48
N ASP A 317 18.28 -6.84 -5.21
CA ASP A 317 17.01 -6.30 -4.76
C ASP A 317 17.20 -5.62 -3.40
N TYR A 318 16.41 -4.59 -3.14
CA TYR A 318 16.35 -3.95 -1.85
C TYR A 318 14.91 -3.49 -1.61
N GLN A 319 14.47 -3.58 -0.36
CA GLN A 319 13.14 -3.14 0.04
C GLN A 319 13.23 -2.40 1.36
N MET A 320 12.66 -1.21 1.42
CA MET A 320 12.34 -0.57 2.71
C MET A 320 10.89 -0.85 3.02
N ASN A 321 10.51 -0.88 4.30
CA ASN A 321 9.09 -0.83 4.65
C ASN A 321 8.41 0.28 3.84
N LYS A 322 7.24 -0.04 3.29
CA LYS A 322 6.32 0.99 2.77
C LYS A 322 6.04 1.98 3.91
N ALA A 323 5.35 3.08 3.68
CA ALA A 323 5.14 4.14 4.69
C ALA A 323 4.58 3.69 6.07
N CYS A 324 4.32 2.39 6.28
CA CYS A 324 3.96 1.71 7.50
C CYS A 324 5.11 1.56 8.53
N ALA A 325 4.86 1.98 9.77
CA ALA A 325 5.73 1.74 10.94
C ALA A 325 5.54 0.36 11.60
N ALA A 326 4.62 -0.48 11.11
CA ALA A 326 4.37 -1.80 11.69
C ALA A 326 5.62 -2.69 11.48
N GLY A 327 6.16 -3.24 12.58
CA GLY A 327 7.39 -4.04 12.54
C GLY A 327 8.70 -3.26 12.74
N THR A 328 8.64 -2.03 13.26
CA THR A 328 9.82 -1.17 13.55
C THR A 328 10.02 -0.99 15.06
N GLY A 329 11.18 -0.51 15.50
CA GLY A 329 11.49 -0.36 16.93
C GLY A 329 10.52 0.53 17.70
N SER A 330 10.14 1.67 17.13
CA SER A 330 9.19 2.59 17.77
C SER A 330 7.81 2.00 17.97
N PHE A 331 7.44 0.99 17.18
CA PHE A 331 6.20 0.26 17.38
C PHE A 331 6.28 -0.68 18.58
N ILE A 332 7.46 -1.29 18.82
CA ILE A 332 7.72 -2.10 20.02
C ILE A 332 7.67 -1.21 21.25
N ASP A 333 8.34 -0.06 21.20
CA ASP A 333 8.38 0.90 22.31
C ASP A 333 6.97 1.38 22.68
N GLU A 334 6.17 1.80 21.69
CA GLU A 334 4.79 2.27 21.90
C GLU A 334 3.88 1.21 22.55
N LEU A 335 4.01 -0.06 22.14
CA LEU A 335 3.18 -1.13 22.68
C LEU A 335 3.68 -1.64 24.03
N ALA A 336 5.00 -1.71 24.22
CA ALA A 336 5.57 -2.09 25.50
C ALA A 336 5.23 -1.04 26.58
N GLU A 337 5.29 0.25 26.24
CA GLU A 337 4.86 1.33 27.13
C GLU A 337 3.38 1.22 27.50
N MET A 338 2.52 0.87 26.54
CA MET A 338 1.09 0.62 26.80
C MET A 338 0.86 -0.55 27.77
N LEU A 339 1.79 -1.50 27.82
CA LEU A 339 1.78 -2.63 28.75
C LEU A 339 2.50 -2.32 30.07
N GLY A 340 3.13 -1.15 30.21
CA GLY A 340 3.96 -0.79 31.36
C GLY A 340 5.29 -1.55 31.41
N VAL A 341 5.83 -1.98 30.26
CA VAL A 341 7.04 -2.79 30.14
C VAL A 341 8.17 -2.00 29.47
N GLN A 342 9.39 -2.08 30.01
CA GLN A 342 10.58 -1.49 29.40
C GLN A 342 11.21 -2.42 28.34
N VAL A 343 11.60 -1.85 27.19
CA VAL A 343 12.25 -2.59 26.09
C VAL A 343 13.78 -2.59 26.23
N THR A 344 14.35 -1.61 26.94
CA THR A 344 15.79 -1.28 26.93
C THR A 344 16.62 -1.98 28.00
N ASP A 345 16.00 -2.50 29.06
CA ASP A 345 16.65 -3.15 30.21
C ASP A 345 16.56 -4.69 30.18
N GLY A 346 15.97 -5.26 29.12
CA GLY A 346 15.77 -6.70 28.95
C GLY A 346 14.47 -7.23 29.59
N GLU A 347 13.68 -6.39 30.24
CA GLU A 347 12.41 -6.78 30.89
C GLU A 347 11.43 -7.40 29.89
N PHE A 348 11.25 -6.79 28.72
CA PHE A 348 10.40 -7.31 27.65
C PHE A 348 10.75 -8.76 27.28
N ALA A 349 12.05 -9.05 27.10
CA ALA A 349 12.49 -10.38 26.71
C ALA A 349 12.26 -11.40 27.83
N ARG A 350 12.48 -10.99 29.09
CA ARG A 350 12.21 -11.82 30.27
C ARG A 350 10.75 -12.24 30.37
N PHE A 351 9.80 -11.31 30.17
CA PHE A 351 8.38 -11.64 30.15
C PHE A 351 8.04 -12.57 28.98
N ALA A 352 8.54 -12.28 27.79
CA ALA A 352 8.27 -13.08 26.60
C ALA A 352 8.75 -14.55 26.74
N PHE A 353 9.92 -14.79 27.35
CA PHE A 353 10.45 -16.14 27.54
C PHE A 353 9.77 -16.93 28.67
N ASN A 354 9.10 -16.26 29.60
CA ASN A 354 8.31 -16.91 30.65
C ASN A 354 6.89 -17.28 30.19
N ALA A 355 6.52 -16.97 28.95
CA ALA A 355 5.20 -17.25 28.42
C ALA A 355 4.97 -18.76 28.26
N PRO A 356 3.89 -19.33 28.84
CA PRO A 356 3.59 -20.76 28.69
C PRO A 356 3.05 -21.11 27.29
N TYR A 357 2.54 -20.12 26.56
CA TYR A 357 2.02 -20.22 25.20
C TYR A 357 2.04 -18.84 24.53
N THR A 358 1.76 -18.80 23.22
CA THR A 358 1.57 -17.56 22.46
C THR A 358 0.20 -17.53 21.80
N ILE A 359 -0.26 -16.35 21.39
CA ILE A 359 -1.54 -16.12 20.69
C ILE A 359 -1.29 -15.30 19.42
N ASP A 360 -2.25 -15.30 18.50
CA ASP A 360 -2.17 -14.47 17.30
C ASP A 360 -2.77 -13.09 17.55
N LEU A 361 -1.90 -12.07 17.58
CA LEU A 361 -2.31 -10.66 17.67
C LEU A 361 -2.58 -10.03 16.28
N GLY A 362 -2.39 -10.81 15.20
CA GLY A 362 -2.55 -10.41 13.82
C GLY A 362 -1.31 -9.75 13.20
N THR A 363 -1.23 -9.76 11.87
CA THR A 363 -0.12 -9.18 11.06
C THR A 363 -0.54 -7.92 10.30
N ARG A 364 -1.28 -7.03 10.98
CA ARG A 364 -1.86 -5.81 10.41
C ARG A 364 -1.04 -4.57 10.77
N CYS A 365 -1.55 -3.38 10.43
CA CYS A 365 -0.89 -2.14 10.82
C CYS A 365 -0.80 -2.00 12.35
N ALA A 366 0.14 -1.17 12.81
CA ALA A 366 0.40 -0.89 14.22
C ALA A 366 -0.89 -0.59 15.02
N SER A 367 -1.80 0.20 14.45
CA SER A 367 -3.05 0.59 15.10
C SER A 367 -4.00 -0.60 15.34
N PHE A 368 -4.08 -1.56 14.41
CA PHE A 368 -4.90 -2.76 14.60
C PHE A 368 -4.26 -3.71 15.60
N MET A 369 -2.93 -3.86 15.59
CA MET A 369 -2.24 -4.64 16.61
C MET A 369 -2.40 -4.03 18.00
N ALA A 370 -2.34 -2.70 18.14
CA ALA A 370 -2.61 -2.02 19.41
C ALA A 370 -4.02 -2.33 19.93
N GLN A 371 -5.02 -2.40 19.04
CA GLN A 371 -6.37 -2.84 19.41
C GLN A 371 -6.41 -4.32 19.81
N SER A 372 -5.73 -5.20 19.07
CA SER A 372 -5.62 -6.61 19.44
C SER A 372 -4.99 -6.79 20.83
N VAL A 373 -3.94 -6.02 21.14
CA VAL A 373 -3.28 -6.02 22.46
C VAL A 373 -4.22 -5.48 23.54
N ALA A 374 -4.83 -4.31 23.32
CA ALA A 374 -5.77 -3.73 24.29
C ALA A 374 -6.95 -4.66 24.57
N ARG A 375 -7.44 -5.36 23.53
CA ARG A 375 -8.51 -6.35 23.68
C ARG A 375 -8.03 -7.59 24.42
N ALA A 376 -6.83 -8.08 24.13
CA ALA A 376 -6.24 -9.20 24.87
C ALA A 376 -6.04 -8.86 26.36
N GLN A 377 -5.71 -7.61 26.69
CA GLN A 377 -5.68 -7.13 28.09
C GLN A 377 -7.08 -7.11 28.71
N GLN A 378 -8.10 -6.64 27.99
CA GLN A 378 -9.50 -6.66 28.47
C GLN A 378 -10.05 -8.07 28.66
N GLU A 379 -9.57 -9.02 27.87
CA GLU A 379 -9.88 -10.46 27.97
C GLU A 379 -8.91 -11.19 28.94
N GLU A 380 -8.17 -10.44 29.78
CA GLU A 380 -7.31 -10.94 30.85
C GLU A 380 -6.20 -11.93 30.41
N VAL A 381 -5.69 -11.80 29.18
CA VAL A 381 -4.54 -12.59 28.71
C VAL A 381 -3.27 -12.19 29.48
N PRO A 382 -2.46 -13.14 29.99
CA PRO A 382 -1.24 -12.83 30.75
C PRO A 382 -0.24 -11.96 29.98
N LEU A 383 0.46 -11.08 30.69
CA LEU A 383 1.43 -10.15 30.10
C LEU A 383 2.59 -10.88 29.40
N GLU A 384 3.04 -12.00 29.95
CA GLU A 384 4.05 -12.90 29.35
C GLU A 384 3.59 -13.38 27.97
N VAL A 385 2.32 -13.82 27.88
CA VAL A 385 1.73 -14.29 26.63
C VAL A 385 1.63 -13.14 25.62
N ILE A 386 1.22 -11.95 26.05
CA ILE A 386 1.11 -10.77 25.17
C ILE A 386 2.48 -10.36 24.63
N THR A 387 3.51 -10.26 25.49
CA THR A 387 4.88 -9.86 25.10
C THR A 387 5.53 -10.86 24.15
N ALA A 388 5.39 -12.17 24.40
CA ALA A 388 5.87 -13.22 23.50
C ALA A 388 5.15 -13.18 22.13
N SER A 389 3.83 -13.02 22.16
CA SER A 389 3.01 -12.91 20.96
C SER A 389 3.34 -11.65 20.14
N LEU A 390 3.68 -10.56 20.82
CA LEU A 390 4.09 -9.32 20.18
C LEU A 390 5.45 -9.46 19.49
N ALA A 391 6.44 -10.12 20.12
CA ALA A 391 7.73 -10.42 19.50
C ALA A 391 7.58 -11.19 18.18
N ILE A 392 6.73 -12.22 18.19
CA ILE A 392 6.38 -13.01 16.99
C ILE A 392 5.65 -12.14 15.97
N GLY A 393 4.70 -11.32 16.42
CA GLY A 393 3.98 -10.38 15.56
C GLY A 393 4.92 -9.45 14.81
N ILE A 394 5.97 -8.92 15.46
CA ILE A 394 6.97 -8.04 14.82
C ILE A 394 7.71 -8.77 13.70
N ALA A 395 8.22 -9.98 13.96
CA ALA A 395 8.92 -10.78 12.95
C ALA A 395 7.99 -11.10 11.77
N LYS A 396 6.77 -11.59 12.03
CA LYS A 396 5.77 -11.88 11.00
C LYS A 396 5.36 -10.65 10.18
N ASN A 397 5.25 -9.48 10.81
CA ASN A 397 4.95 -8.25 10.09
C ASN A 397 6.10 -7.86 9.16
N TYR A 398 7.34 -7.92 9.64
CA TYR A 398 8.50 -7.63 8.79
C TYR A 398 8.56 -8.58 7.59
N LEU A 399 8.40 -9.89 7.84
CA LEU A 399 8.40 -10.90 6.77
C LEU A 399 7.25 -10.69 5.78
N SER A 400 6.03 -10.42 6.24
CA SER A 400 4.87 -10.25 5.36
C SER A 400 4.82 -8.89 4.63
N LYS A 401 5.46 -7.83 5.16
CA LYS A 401 5.35 -6.45 4.63
C LYS A 401 6.62 -5.89 3.99
N VAL A 402 7.79 -6.43 4.35
CA VAL A 402 9.09 -5.99 3.82
C VAL A 402 9.70 -7.07 2.94
N VAL A 403 9.75 -8.31 3.43
CA VAL A 403 10.21 -9.45 2.62
C VAL A 403 9.17 -9.80 1.56
N GLU A 404 7.89 -9.78 1.94
CA GLU A 404 6.75 -10.14 1.09
C GLU A 404 6.96 -11.55 0.47
N ASN A 405 7.15 -11.63 -0.83
CA ASN A 405 7.37 -12.87 -1.58
C ASN A 405 8.84 -13.08 -1.99
N ARG A 406 9.75 -12.20 -1.56
CA ARG A 406 11.16 -12.26 -1.96
C ARG A 406 11.84 -13.48 -1.34
N ARG A 407 12.65 -14.16 -2.15
CA ARG A 407 13.43 -15.31 -1.70
C ARG A 407 14.66 -14.84 -0.95
N LEU A 408 14.70 -15.04 0.37
CA LEU A 408 15.90 -14.80 1.18
C LEU A 408 16.99 -15.84 0.84
N GLY A 409 18.25 -15.47 1.02
CA GLY A 409 19.44 -16.30 0.97
C GLY A 409 19.59 -17.15 2.23
N LYS A 410 20.48 -18.16 2.21
CA LYS A 410 20.65 -19.10 3.33
C LYS A 410 21.17 -18.43 4.61
N ARG A 411 22.02 -17.41 4.43
CA ARG A 411 22.68 -16.64 5.49
C ARG A 411 22.08 -15.24 5.53
N ILE A 412 21.74 -14.77 6.72
CA ILE A 412 21.07 -13.49 6.95
C ILE A 412 21.75 -12.76 8.11
N ILE A 413 22.08 -11.49 7.90
CA ILE A 413 22.60 -10.60 8.94
C ILE A 413 21.44 -9.73 9.47
N LEU A 414 21.24 -9.75 10.78
CA LEU A 414 20.25 -8.95 11.50
C LEU A 414 20.91 -7.69 12.10
N THR A 415 20.57 -6.50 11.60
CA THR A 415 21.14 -5.21 12.07
C THR A 415 20.06 -4.23 12.54
N GLY A 416 20.46 -3.20 13.28
CA GLY A 416 19.55 -2.24 13.91
C GLY A 416 19.32 -2.50 15.40
N ALA A 417 18.89 -1.46 16.10
CA ALA A 417 18.78 -1.46 17.57
C ALA A 417 17.71 -2.42 18.11
N VAL A 418 16.71 -2.77 17.31
CA VAL A 418 15.65 -3.71 17.71
C VAL A 418 16.20 -5.08 18.10
N PHE A 419 17.29 -5.51 17.48
CA PHE A 419 17.92 -6.80 17.77
C PHE A 419 18.75 -6.81 19.07
N TYR A 420 18.72 -5.75 19.88
CA TYR A 420 19.07 -5.87 21.31
C TYR A 420 18.08 -6.74 22.08
N ASN A 421 16.82 -6.76 21.64
CA ASN A 421 15.77 -7.54 22.27
C ASN A 421 15.85 -9.01 21.82
N GLN A 422 16.28 -9.88 22.74
CA GLN A 422 16.48 -11.32 22.47
C GLN A 422 15.18 -12.04 22.11
N ALA A 423 14.02 -11.58 22.58
CA ALA A 423 12.75 -12.17 22.18
C ALA A 423 12.45 -11.90 20.69
N VAL A 424 12.83 -10.73 20.17
CA VAL A 424 12.68 -10.42 18.75
C VAL A 424 13.64 -11.27 17.90
N VAL A 425 14.89 -11.43 18.33
CA VAL A 425 15.86 -12.33 17.66
C VAL A 425 15.31 -13.77 17.62
N SER A 426 14.80 -14.25 18.75
CA SER A 426 14.21 -15.59 18.87
C SER A 426 12.97 -15.76 17.99
N ALA A 427 12.15 -14.71 17.87
CA ALA A 427 11.01 -14.70 16.95
C ALA A 427 11.44 -14.82 15.49
N PHE A 428 12.50 -14.10 15.07
CA PHE A 428 13.06 -14.27 13.71
C PHE A 428 13.60 -15.67 13.48
N LYS A 429 14.26 -16.29 14.48
CA LYS A 429 14.74 -17.68 14.36
C LYS A 429 13.59 -18.68 14.22
N ARG A 430 12.49 -18.48 14.95
CA ARG A 430 11.27 -19.29 14.85
C ARG A 430 10.61 -19.17 13.47
N GLU A 431 10.52 -17.96 12.91
CA GLU A 431 9.87 -17.75 11.61
C GLU A 431 10.79 -18.06 10.42
N LEU A 432 12.11 -18.16 10.63
CA LEU A 432 13.12 -18.55 9.64
C LEU A 432 13.96 -19.75 10.13
N PRO A 433 13.34 -20.93 10.38
CA PRO A 433 14.03 -22.07 11.00
C PRO A 433 15.19 -22.58 10.15
N ASP A 434 15.00 -22.61 8.82
CA ASP A 434 15.96 -23.15 7.84
C ASP A 434 17.08 -22.17 7.44
N ARG A 435 17.20 -21.04 8.14
CA ARG A 435 18.18 -19.99 7.84
C ARG A 435 19.20 -19.80 8.96
N GLU A 436 20.41 -19.45 8.55
CA GLU A 436 21.50 -19.06 9.44
C GLU A 436 21.41 -17.56 9.71
N LEU A 437 21.15 -17.21 10.97
CA LEU A 437 20.98 -15.81 11.40
C LEU A 437 22.23 -15.38 12.16
N MET A 438 22.82 -14.25 11.75
CA MET A 438 23.94 -13.60 12.42
C MET A 438 23.50 -12.24 12.96
N VAL A 439 23.74 -11.99 14.24
CA VAL A 439 23.54 -10.68 14.87
C VAL A 439 24.93 -10.06 15.13
N PRO A 440 25.35 -9.01 14.41
CA PRO A 440 26.66 -8.40 14.60
C PRO A 440 26.83 -7.73 15.97
N GLU A 441 28.08 -7.65 16.44
CA GLU A 441 28.43 -6.98 17.70
C GLU A 441 27.94 -5.51 17.73
N HIS A 442 28.22 -4.76 16.67
CA HIS A 442 27.88 -3.34 16.53
C HIS A 442 26.61 -3.11 15.68
N LYS A 443 25.61 -3.99 15.83
CA LYS A 443 24.35 -3.98 15.07
C LYS A 443 23.64 -2.63 14.97
N GLU A 444 23.72 -1.77 15.99
CA GLU A 444 22.99 -0.50 16.05
C GLU A 444 23.62 0.66 15.28
N ILE A 445 24.88 0.50 14.86
CA ILE A 445 25.66 1.54 14.17
C ILE A 445 26.21 1.09 12.80
N SER A 446 25.68 -0.01 12.25
CA SER A 446 26.19 -0.60 11.00
C SER A 446 26.21 0.39 9.83
N GLY A 447 25.21 1.28 9.72
CA GLY A 447 25.20 2.35 8.71
C GLY A 447 26.37 3.34 8.87
N ALA A 448 26.71 3.72 10.10
CA ALA A 448 27.85 4.60 10.38
C ALA A 448 29.18 3.90 10.04
N ILE A 449 29.33 2.62 10.40
CA ILE A 449 30.51 1.81 10.03
C ILE A 449 30.65 1.77 8.50
N GLY A 450 29.56 1.45 7.80
CA GLY A 450 29.54 1.33 6.35
C GLY A 450 29.97 2.59 5.63
N VAL A 451 29.45 3.75 6.04
CA VAL A 451 29.81 5.01 5.38
C VAL A 451 31.23 5.48 5.73
N ALA A 452 31.74 5.14 6.91
CA ALA A 452 33.15 5.40 7.26
C ALA A 452 34.10 4.63 6.33
N LEU A 453 33.78 3.36 6.03
CA LEU A 453 34.55 2.52 5.12
C LEU A 453 34.49 3.03 3.67
N LEU A 454 33.29 3.44 3.21
CA LEU A 454 33.16 4.04 1.89
C LEU A 454 33.96 5.34 1.78
N ALA A 455 33.99 6.16 2.85
CA ALA A 455 34.83 7.35 2.88
C ALA A 455 36.32 6.98 2.86
N ALA A 456 36.74 5.92 3.55
CA ALA A 456 38.11 5.43 3.49
C ALA A 456 38.53 5.05 2.07
N GLU A 457 37.65 4.37 1.34
CA GLU A 457 37.84 3.97 -0.06
C GLU A 457 37.87 5.17 -1.02
N ASP A 458 36.95 6.13 -0.85
CA ASP A 458 36.84 7.31 -1.72
C ASP A 458 38.00 8.28 -1.53
N MET A 459 38.45 8.49 -0.29
CA MET A 459 39.46 9.49 0.01
C MET A 459 40.78 9.21 -0.71
N ALA A 460 41.17 7.94 -0.89
CA ALA A 460 42.36 7.53 -1.66
C ALA A 460 43.63 8.35 -1.32
N GLY A 461 43.80 8.75 -0.06
CA GLY A 461 44.93 9.55 0.43
C GLY A 461 44.78 11.08 0.32
N ARG A 462 43.66 11.61 -0.22
CA ARG A 462 43.34 13.04 -0.22
C ARG A 462 43.18 13.58 1.22
N PRO A 463 43.45 14.88 1.47
CA PRO A 463 43.15 15.50 2.76
C PRO A 463 41.64 15.64 2.96
N THR A 464 41.16 15.37 4.16
CA THR A 464 39.74 15.50 4.54
C THR A 464 39.31 16.96 4.60
N ARG A 465 38.04 17.22 4.29
CA ARG A 465 37.35 18.51 4.47
C ARG A 465 36.71 18.66 5.84
N PHE A 466 36.92 17.69 6.74
CA PHE A 466 36.35 17.69 8.08
C PHE A 466 36.72 18.96 8.84
N LYS A 467 35.69 19.69 9.32
CA LYS A 467 35.89 20.94 10.04
C LYS A 467 36.43 20.75 11.48
N GLY A 468 36.43 19.51 11.99
CA GLY A 468 36.84 19.18 13.35
C GLY A 468 35.67 19.14 14.35
N PHE A 469 35.82 18.34 15.42
CA PHE A 469 34.76 18.13 16.42
C PHE A 469 34.36 19.44 17.12
N GLU A 470 35.32 20.17 17.70
CA GLU A 470 35.09 21.42 18.42
C GLU A 470 34.43 22.52 17.56
N ALA A 471 34.84 22.63 16.30
CA ALA A 471 34.28 23.64 15.39
C ALA A 471 32.79 23.39 15.15
N VAL A 472 32.39 22.14 14.94
CA VAL A 472 30.98 21.77 14.75
C VAL A 472 30.17 21.97 16.04
N ILE A 473 30.72 21.61 17.20
CA ILE A 473 30.06 21.80 18.50
C ILE A 473 29.76 23.29 18.75
N ARG A 474 30.71 24.18 18.45
CA ARG A 474 30.61 25.63 18.70
C ARG A 474 29.91 26.41 17.58
N ALA A 475 29.64 25.79 16.43
CA ALA A 475 29.02 26.47 15.31
C ALA A 475 27.65 27.04 15.71
N ASP A 476 27.46 28.35 15.54
CA ASP A 476 26.14 28.95 15.65
C ASP A 476 25.36 28.71 14.36
N VAL A 477 24.18 28.10 14.45
CA VAL A 477 23.42 27.64 13.27
C VAL A 477 21.99 28.14 13.39
N ALA A 478 21.60 29.06 12.51
CA ALA A 478 20.24 29.53 12.40
C ALA A 478 19.50 28.77 11.29
N LEU A 479 18.38 28.13 11.66
CA LEU A 479 17.46 27.48 10.73
C LEU A 479 16.21 28.33 10.54
N SER A 480 15.78 28.51 9.29
CA SER A 480 14.52 29.18 8.95
C SER A 480 13.85 28.48 7.78
N THR A 481 12.54 28.61 7.63
CA THR A 481 11.78 27.99 6.53
C THR A 481 10.95 29.01 5.76
N PHE A 482 10.79 28.82 4.45
CA PHE A 482 9.88 29.61 3.62
C PHE A 482 9.22 28.75 2.53
N THR A 483 8.10 29.22 1.98
CA THR A 483 7.43 28.56 0.85
C THR A 483 7.94 29.12 -0.47
N CYS A 484 8.54 28.27 -1.31
CA CYS A 484 8.99 28.61 -2.65
C CYS A 484 7.79 28.86 -3.57
N LYS A 485 7.69 30.06 -4.16
CA LYS A 485 6.68 30.42 -5.17
C LYS A 485 7.18 30.31 -6.61
N GLY A 486 8.25 29.55 -6.82
CA GLY A 486 8.94 29.44 -8.11
C GLY A 486 8.21 28.62 -9.18
N CYS A 487 7.27 27.78 -8.77
CA CYS A 487 6.36 27.01 -9.60
C CYS A 487 5.18 26.53 -8.75
N ASP A 488 4.20 25.89 -9.36
CA ASP A 488 2.95 25.43 -8.70
C ASP A 488 3.14 24.35 -7.63
N ASN A 489 4.38 23.92 -7.39
CA ASN A 489 4.74 22.96 -6.35
C ASN A 489 4.71 23.55 -4.93
N ASN A 490 4.87 24.87 -4.77
CA ASN A 490 4.84 25.57 -3.48
C ASN A 490 5.65 24.86 -2.37
N CYS A 491 6.91 24.50 -2.65
CA CYS A 491 7.74 23.69 -1.74
C CYS A 491 8.09 24.45 -0.46
N THR A 492 8.04 23.79 0.70
CA THR A 492 8.67 24.31 1.92
C THR A 492 10.19 24.09 1.87
N ILE A 493 10.93 25.20 1.82
CA ILE A 493 12.40 25.25 1.75
C ILE A 493 12.97 25.60 3.12
N THR A 494 13.98 24.86 3.53
CA THR A 494 14.78 25.09 4.73
C THR A 494 16.01 25.89 4.34
N ARG A 495 16.30 26.98 5.05
CA ARG A 495 17.54 27.75 4.94
C ARG A 495 18.37 27.55 6.21
N MET A 496 19.58 27.03 6.05
CA MET A 496 20.59 26.96 7.09
C MET A 496 21.61 28.07 6.90
N GLN A 497 21.79 28.89 7.93
CA GLN A 497 22.76 29.97 7.96
C GLN A 497 23.78 29.70 9.07
N VAL A 498 25.05 29.57 8.69
CA VAL A 498 26.19 29.59 9.59
C VAL A 498 26.88 30.96 9.42
N PRO A 499 27.21 31.69 10.51
CA PRO A 499 27.93 32.96 10.40
C PRO A 499 29.24 32.81 9.63
N GLY A 500 29.45 33.65 8.60
CA GLY A 500 30.65 33.61 7.76
C GLY A 500 30.63 32.61 6.60
N GLU A 501 29.58 31.80 6.46
CA GLU A 501 29.39 30.86 5.34
C GLU A 501 28.18 31.27 4.47
N PRO A 502 28.17 30.94 3.17
CA PRO A 502 27.00 31.15 2.33
C PRO A 502 25.80 30.34 2.85
N PRO A 503 24.57 30.87 2.78
CA PRO A 503 23.38 30.13 3.18
C PRO A 503 23.24 28.87 2.32
N THR A 504 22.91 27.77 2.97
CA THR A 504 22.56 26.51 2.31
C THR A 504 21.07 26.28 2.39
N PHE A 505 20.50 25.70 1.34
CA PHE A 505 19.07 25.49 1.25
C PHE A 505 18.76 24.02 0.95
N TYR A 506 17.62 23.56 1.46
CA TYR A 506 17.20 22.16 1.38
C TYR A 506 15.66 22.05 1.26
N GLY A 507 15.18 21.06 0.52
CA GLY A 507 13.75 20.68 0.50
C GLY A 507 12.97 21.14 -0.73
N SER A 508 13.64 21.56 -1.80
CA SER A 508 13.02 21.90 -3.09
C SER A 508 12.69 20.68 -3.94
N ARG A 509 11.51 20.67 -4.59
CA ARG A 509 11.10 19.56 -5.50
C ARG A 509 11.82 19.55 -6.83
N CYS A 510 12.13 20.74 -7.34
CA CYS A 510 12.79 20.95 -8.62
C CYS A 510 14.29 21.21 -8.47
N ASP A 511 14.86 20.86 -7.31
CA ASP A 511 16.26 21.06 -6.93
C ASP A 511 16.77 22.51 -7.06
N ARG A 512 15.87 23.48 -7.24
CA ARG A 512 16.18 24.92 -7.37
C ARG A 512 16.99 25.46 -6.18
N TYR A 513 16.79 24.88 -5.01
CA TYR A 513 17.45 25.31 -3.77
C TYR A 513 18.42 24.27 -3.22
N ASP A 514 18.35 23.00 -3.63
CA ASP A 514 19.15 21.94 -3.02
C ASP A 514 20.58 21.97 -3.59
N ALA A 515 21.56 22.21 -2.72
CA ALA A 515 22.93 22.59 -3.09
C ALA A 515 23.80 21.48 -3.73
N THR A 516 23.27 20.29 -3.98
CA THR A 516 24.08 19.08 -4.26
C THR A 516 23.74 18.32 -5.55
N VAL A 517 22.72 18.70 -6.32
CA VAL A 517 22.39 18.07 -7.62
C VAL A 517 22.41 19.13 -8.73
N GLY A 518 22.92 18.76 -9.90
CA GLY A 518 23.06 19.66 -11.06
C GLY A 518 21.78 20.43 -11.36
N HIS A 519 21.92 21.75 -11.46
CA HIS A 519 20.83 22.74 -11.41
C HIS A 519 19.95 22.85 -12.68
N GLU A 520 20.08 21.95 -13.64
CA GLU A 520 19.35 22.03 -14.92
C GLU A 520 18.29 20.93 -15.04
N ARG A 521 17.03 21.34 -15.20
CA ARG A 521 15.91 20.47 -15.55
C ARG A 521 16.29 19.64 -16.78
N GLN A 522 16.32 18.33 -16.62
CA GLN A 522 16.62 17.40 -17.71
C GLN A 522 15.32 17.11 -18.47
N ARG A 523 15.27 17.43 -19.76
CA ARG A 523 14.15 17.01 -20.62
C ARG A 523 14.20 15.50 -20.82
N THR A 524 13.06 14.84 -20.70
CA THR A 524 12.96 13.38 -20.82
C THR A 524 11.98 12.96 -21.91
N ALA A 525 12.02 11.66 -22.29
CA ALA A 525 11.04 11.06 -23.18
C ALA A 525 9.59 11.18 -22.66
N PHE A 526 9.40 11.38 -21.35
CA PHE A 526 8.09 11.64 -20.77
C PHE A 526 7.60 13.06 -21.09
N ASP A 527 8.47 14.07 -21.10
CA ASP A 527 8.07 15.43 -21.50
C ASP A 527 7.65 15.45 -22.98
N GLU A 528 8.40 14.77 -23.85
CA GLU A 528 8.08 14.65 -25.28
C GLU A 528 6.75 13.92 -25.51
N ARG A 529 6.51 12.82 -24.80
CA ARG A 529 5.23 12.12 -24.85
C ARG A 529 4.07 12.98 -24.35
N ASP A 530 4.30 13.83 -23.35
CA ASP A 530 3.30 14.77 -22.82
C ASP A 530 2.88 15.78 -23.88
N GLU A 531 3.85 16.37 -24.57
CA GLU A 531 3.63 17.31 -25.66
C GLU A 531 2.82 16.66 -26.79
N LEU A 532 3.18 15.43 -27.19
CA LEU A 532 2.44 14.68 -28.22
C LEU A 532 1.00 14.36 -27.81
N LEU A 533 0.77 13.98 -26.55
CA LEU A 533 -0.57 13.66 -26.04
C LEU A 533 -1.54 14.85 -26.09
N PHE A 534 -1.03 16.05 -25.83
CA PHE A 534 -1.85 17.26 -25.64
C PHE A 534 -1.62 18.34 -26.72
N ALA A 535 -0.94 18.03 -27.82
CA ALA A 535 -0.58 18.97 -28.90
C ALA A 535 -1.77 19.74 -29.51
N GLY A 536 -3.00 19.20 -29.41
CA GLY A 536 -4.22 19.81 -29.93
C GLY A 536 -5.10 20.53 -28.89
N ALA A 537 -4.63 20.69 -27.64
CA ALA A 537 -5.42 21.24 -26.53
C ALA A 537 -5.44 22.78 -26.46
N ALA A 538 -4.59 23.46 -27.23
CA ALA A 538 -4.51 24.92 -27.21
C ALA A 538 -5.76 25.57 -27.84
N ASP A 539 -6.39 26.50 -27.11
CA ASP A 539 -7.48 27.32 -27.64
C ASP A 539 -6.90 28.34 -28.63
N THR A 540 -7.25 28.20 -29.91
CA THR A 540 -6.82 29.13 -30.96
C THR A 540 -7.68 30.40 -31.01
N GLY A 541 -8.65 30.57 -30.09
CA GLY A 541 -9.47 31.79 -29.96
C GLY A 541 -10.57 31.99 -31.00
N ASP A 542 -10.46 31.35 -32.17
CA ASP A 542 -11.30 31.56 -33.36
C ASP A 542 -12.54 30.65 -33.49
N ARG A 543 -13.00 29.97 -32.44
CA ARG A 543 -14.06 28.93 -32.56
C ARG A 543 -15.36 29.32 -31.87
N ASP A 544 -16.51 29.34 -32.55
CA ASP A 544 -17.80 29.69 -31.90
C ASP A 544 -18.52 28.52 -31.17
N GLY A 545 -17.89 27.34 -31.05
CA GLY A 545 -18.51 26.17 -30.40
C GLY A 545 -18.42 26.13 -28.86
N PRO A 546 -19.17 25.21 -28.20
CA PRO A 546 -19.20 25.08 -26.74
C PRO A 546 -17.84 24.70 -26.14
N ARG A 547 -17.61 25.11 -24.89
CA ARG A 547 -16.43 24.73 -24.08
C ARG A 547 -16.64 23.34 -23.51
N VAL A 548 -15.82 22.38 -23.95
CA VAL A 548 -15.89 20.98 -23.52
C VAL A 548 -14.66 20.67 -22.65
N GLY A 549 -14.90 20.52 -21.34
CA GLY A 549 -13.88 20.18 -20.37
C GLY A 549 -13.41 18.74 -20.48
N ILE A 550 -12.11 18.49 -20.44
CA ILE A 550 -11.51 17.15 -20.43
C ILE A 550 -10.56 17.06 -19.22
N PRO A 551 -10.91 16.32 -18.16
CA PRO A 551 -10.06 16.25 -16.98
C PRO A 551 -8.81 15.40 -17.29
N ARG A 552 -7.63 15.97 -17.09
CA ARG A 552 -6.32 15.36 -17.30
C ARG A 552 -5.98 14.31 -16.23
N ALA A 553 -6.72 13.20 -16.23
CA ALA A 553 -6.57 12.13 -15.25
C ALA A 553 -6.93 10.75 -15.82
N LEU A 554 -6.35 9.70 -15.22
CA LEU A 554 -6.55 8.30 -15.62
C LEU A 554 -6.37 8.12 -17.14
N LEU A 555 -7.26 7.39 -17.82
CA LEU A 555 -7.10 6.98 -19.22
C LEU A 555 -7.11 8.15 -20.23
N VAL A 556 -7.28 9.40 -19.80
CA VAL A 556 -6.98 10.55 -20.67
C VAL A 556 -5.48 10.57 -21.04
N TYR A 557 -4.59 10.04 -20.20
CA TYR A 557 -3.18 9.83 -20.54
C TYR A 557 -2.92 8.72 -21.58
N ASP A 558 -3.97 8.01 -22.00
CA ASP A 558 -3.97 7.03 -23.09
C ASP A 558 -4.79 7.53 -24.30
N PHE A 559 -5.87 8.29 -24.08
CA PHE A 559 -6.85 8.66 -25.10
C PHE A 559 -6.99 10.18 -25.35
N ALA A 560 -6.13 11.02 -24.80
CA ALA A 560 -6.18 12.47 -25.02
C ALA A 560 -6.24 12.84 -26.52
N PRO A 561 -5.41 12.27 -27.42
CA PRO A 561 -5.50 12.56 -28.84
C PRO A 561 -6.89 12.29 -29.44
N LEU A 562 -7.53 11.18 -29.06
CA LEU A 562 -8.89 10.83 -29.50
C LEU A 562 -9.91 11.86 -29.01
N LEU A 563 -9.90 12.19 -27.72
CA LEU A 563 -10.90 13.06 -27.11
C LEU A 563 -10.76 14.51 -27.56
N ILE A 564 -9.52 15.01 -27.62
CA ILE A 564 -9.20 16.38 -28.03
C ILE A 564 -9.57 16.57 -29.50
N GLU A 565 -9.15 15.65 -30.37
CA GLU A 565 -9.45 15.76 -31.80
C GLU A 565 -10.93 15.56 -32.10
N PHE A 566 -11.63 14.70 -31.36
CA PHE A 566 -13.08 14.59 -31.46
C PHE A 566 -13.78 15.93 -31.17
N VAL A 567 -13.37 16.65 -30.14
CA VAL A 567 -13.92 17.98 -29.81
C VAL A 567 -13.51 19.01 -30.88
N ASN A 568 -12.25 18.99 -31.33
CA ASN A 568 -11.76 19.87 -32.39
C ASN A 568 -12.53 19.71 -33.69
N ALA A 569 -12.74 18.47 -34.14
CA ALA A 569 -13.40 18.15 -35.40
C ALA A 569 -14.91 18.48 -35.38
N LEU A 570 -15.53 18.61 -34.21
CA LEU A 570 -16.88 19.16 -34.05
C LEU A 570 -16.92 20.70 -34.17
N GLY A 571 -15.77 21.39 -34.16
CA GLY A 571 -15.69 22.84 -34.04
C GLY A 571 -15.94 23.37 -32.63
N ALA A 572 -15.93 22.49 -31.62
CA ALA A 572 -16.02 22.86 -30.21
C ALA A 572 -14.64 23.26 -29.65
N ARG A 573 -14.62 23.83 -28.43
CA ARG A 573 -13.40 24.27 -27.73
C ARG A 573 -13.00 23.26 -26.66
N PRO A 574 -11.91 22.48 -26.83
CA PRO A 574 -11.43 21.60 -25.77
C PRO A 574 -10.79 22.41 -24.64
N VAL A 575 -11.20 22.16 -23.39
CA VAL A 575 -10.58 22.73 -22.19
C VAL A 575 -9.99 21.59 -21.37
N VAL A 576 -8.70 21.33 -21.55
CA VAL A 576 -8.00 20.29 -20.79
C VAL A 576 -7.47 20.89 -19.50
N THR A 577 -7.67 20.21 -18.36
CA THR A 577 -7.09 20.69 -17.10
C THR A 577 -5.56 20.64 -17.11
N GLY A 578 -4.94 21.49 -16.27
CA GLY A 578 -3.48 21.57 -16.15
C GLY A 578 -2.85 20.29 -15.59
N ARG A 579 -1.52 20.30 -15.42
CA ARG A 579 -0.81 19.22 -14.70
C ARG A 579 -1.31 19.15 -13.24
N SER A 580 -1.29 17.96 -12.63
CA SER A 580 -1.68 17.80 -11.23
C SER A 580 -0.77 18.64 -10.32
N THR A 581 -1.36 19.58 -9.58
CA THR A 581 -0.69 20.44 -8.60
C THR A 581 -1.04 20.04 -7.18
N GLY A 582 -0.35 20.62 -6.18
CA GLY A 582 -0.70 20.44 -4.77
C GLY A 582 -2.16 20.80 -4.46
N ASP A 583 -2.69 21.83 -5.11
CA ASP A 583 -4.07 22.30 -4.94
C ASP A 583 -5.09 21.36 -5.56
N ILE A 584 -4.79 20.79 -6.73
CA ILE A 584 -5.63 19.74 -7.37
C ILE A 584 -5.66 18.51 -6.46
N ILE A 585 -4.51 18.07 -5.96
CA ILE A 585 -4.40 16.92 -5.07
C ILE A 585 -5.13 17.18 -3.74
N ALA A 586 -5.07 18.42 -3.23
CA ALA A 586 -5.80 18.83 -2.04
C ALA A 586 -7.31 18.71 -2.23
N THR A 587 -7.83 19.34 -3.28
CA THR A 587 -9.24 19.29 -3.67
C THR A 587 -9.70 17.85 -3.90
N ALA A 588 -8.88 17.06 -4.60
CA ALA A 588 -9.13 15.65 -4.85
C ALA A 588 -9.30 14.84 -3.54
N THR A 589 -8.45 15.07 -2.55
CA THR A 589 -8.46 14.35 -1.27
C THR A 589 -9.71 14.67 -0.43
N GLU A 590 -10.21 15.91 -0.55
CA GLU A 590 -11.44 16.36 0.12
C GLU A 590 -12.71 15.82 -0.54
N LEU A 591 -12.74 15.76 -1.87
CA LEU A 591 -13.89 15.28 -2.64
C LEU A 591 -13.99 13.76 -2.72
N ALA A 592 -12.86 13.04 -2.59
CA ALA A 592 -12.81 11.59 -2.73
C ALA A 592 -13.60 10.88 -1.61
N TYR A 593 -14.70 10.25 -2.01
CA TYR A 593 -15.63 9.53 -1.13
C TYR A 593 -15.16 8.12 -0.71
N THR A 594 -14.19 7.54 -1.41
CA THR A 594 -13.78 6.12 -1.23
C THR A 594 -12.29 5.95 -0.99
N ASP A 595 -11.91 4.88 -0.30
CA ASP A 595 -10.54 4.34 -0.24
C ASP A 595 -10.15 3.73 -1.61
N SER A 596 -10.14 4.59 -2.64
CA SER A 596 -9.68 4.26 -3.98
C SER A 596 -8.18 4.57 -4.12
N CYS A 597 -7.55 4.05 -5.18
CA CYS A 597 -6.14 4.35 -5.44
C CYS A 597 -5.94 5.83 -5.77
N PHE A 598 -4.74 6.35 -5.50
CA PHE A 598 -4.41 7.78 -5.65
C PHE A 598 -4.82 8.39 -7.01
N PRO A 599 -4.59 7.74 -8.17
CA PRO A 599 -5.03 8.29 -9.47
C PRO A 599 -6.55 8.49 -9.60
N VAL A 600 -7.36 7.63 -8.98
CA VAL A 600 -8.83 7.77 -8.99
C VAL A 600 -9.25 8.95 -8.11
N LYS A 601 -8.52 9.24 -7.03
CA LYS A 601 -8.74 10.44 -6.22
C LYS A 601 -8.41 11.70 -7.02
N ILE A 602 -7.24 11.75 -7.66
CA ILE A 602 -6.78 12.91 -8.47
C ILE A 602 -7.85 13.35 -9.49
N LEU A 603 -8.55 12.41 -10.12
CA LEU A 603 -9.66 12.71 -11.05
C LEU A 603 -10.72 13.65 -10.42
N HIS A 604 -11.03 13.53 -9.14
CA HIS A 604 -12.02 14.38 -8.47
C HIS A 604 -11.57 15.85 -8.45
N GLY A 605 -10.27 16.08 -8.20
CA GLY A 605 -9.68 17.42 -8.23
C GLY A 605 -9.72 18.04 -9.62
N HIS A 606 -9.32 17.28 -10.66
CA HIS A 606 -9.42 17.74 -12.05
C HIS A 606 -10.86 18.02 -12.47
N ALA A 607 -11.79 17.13 -12.13
CA ALA A 607 -13.21 17.32 -12.43
C ALA A 607 -13.78 18.58 -11.77
N ALA A 608 -13.36 18.93 -10.56
CA ALA A 608 -13.79 20.14 -9.85
C ALA A 608 -13.29 21.45 -10.49
N GLN A 609 -12.18 21.41 -11.22
CA GLN A 609 -11.67 22.58 -11.94
C GLN A 609 -12.49 22.93 -13.19
N LEU A 610 -13.35 22.03 -13.66
CA LEU A 610 -14.13 22.21 -14.89
C LEU A 610 -15.52 22.81 -14.65
N HIS A 611 -15.71 23.58 -13.57
CA HIS A 611 -17.02 24.15 -13.24
C HIS A 611 -17.50 25.21 -14.25
N GLU A 612 -16.60 25.86 -14.99
CA GLU A 612 -16.92 26.90 -15.99
C GLU A 612 -17.14 26.37 -17.43
N THR A 613 -17.05 25.06 -17.68
CA THR A 613 -17.25 24.49 -19.04
C THR A 613 -18.72 24.14 -19.30
N ASP A 614 -19.18 24.25 -20.54
CA ASP A 614 -20.58 23.90 -20.88
C ASP A 614 -20.83 22.41 -20.66
N TYR A 615 -19.89 21.58 -21.13
CA TYR A 615 -19.89 20.14 -20.97
C TYR A 615 -18.56 19.66 -20.39
N VAL A 616 -18.57 18.45 -19.82
CA VAL A 616 -17.37 17.71 -19.43
C VAL A 616 -17.39 16.37 -20.16
N LEU A 617 -16.38 16.09 -20.98
CA LEU A 617 -16.24 14.83 -21.70
C LEU A 617 -15.29 13.91 -20.94
N TYR A 618 -15.82 12.81 -20.42
CA TYR A 618 -14.99 11.81 -19.73
C TYR A 618 -15.55 10.39 -19.93
N PRO A 619 -14.81 9.51 -20.63
CA PRO A 619 -15.33 8.21 -21.06
C PRO A 619 -15.47 7.17 -19.94
N SER A 620 -16.42 6.25 -20.12
CA SER A 620 -16.43 4.96 -19.43
C SER A 620 -15.71 3.94 -20.32
N ALA A 621 -14.41 3.75 -20.09
CA ALA A 621 -13.59 2.87 -20.91
C ALA A 621 -13.55 1.44 -20.35
N ILE A 622 -14.15 0.49 -21.08
CA ILE A 622 -14.34 -0.88 -20.63
C ILE A 622 -13.21 -1.79 -21.14
N ARG A 623 -12.99 -1.84 -22.45
CA ARG A 623 -11.95 -2.65 -23.11
C ARG A 623 -11.13 -1.78 -24.05
N LEU A 624 -9.82 -1.80 -23.84
CA LEU A 624 -8.88 -0.80 -24.35
C LEU A 624 -8.17 -1.19 -25.66
N GLY A 625 -8.54 -2.35 -26.23
CA GLY A 625 -8.02 -2.82 -27.50
C GLY A 625 -8.84 -3.99 -28.04
N ARG A 626 -8.48 -4.46 -29.23
CA ARG A 626 -9.12 -5.63 -29.84
C ARG A 626 -8.93 -6.87 -28.97
N MET A 627 -10.00 -7.63 -28.82
CA MET A 627 -9.97 -8.88 -28.07
C MET A 627 -9.22 -9.95 -28.87
N GLU A 628 -8.34 -10.71 -28.22
CA GLU A 628 -7.59 -11.82 -28.82
C GLU A 628 -8.07 -13.16 -28.24
N GLY A 629 -9.06 -13.78 -28.88
CA GLY A 629 -9.74 -14.92 -28.29
C GLY A 629 -10.57 -14.53 -27.07
N GLN A 630 -11.24 -15.47 -26.42
CA GLN A 630 -12.07 -15.14 -25.26
C GLN A 630 -11.26 -14.89 -23.99
N GLU A 631 -9.97 -15.21 -24.02
CA GLU A 631 -9.03 -15.18 -22.92
C GLU A 631 -8.28 -13.87 -22.71
N ASN A 632 -8.17 -13.04 -23.76
CA ASN A 632 -7.48 -11.77 -23.68
C ASN A 632 -8.42 -10.63 -24.10
N GLN A 633 -9.23 -10.18 -23.14
CA GLN A 633 -10.32 -9.21 -23.32
C GLN A 633 -9.86 -7.74 -23.27
N LYS A 634 -8.63 -7.47 -22.81
CA LYS A 634 -8.05 -6.11 -22.71
C LYS A 634 -8.86 -5.15 -21.81
N TYR A 635 -9.40 -5.63 -20.70
CA TYR A 635 -10.17 -4.81 -19.77
C TYR A 635 -9.34 -3.71 -19.10
N ALA A 636 -9.98 -2.56 -18.87
CA ALA A 636 -9.57 -1.59 -17.86
C ALA A 636 -9.92 -2.06 -16.44
N CYS A 637 -9.31 -1.44 -15.42
CA CYS A 637 -9.66 -1.70 -14.02
C CYS A 637 -11.13 -1.31 -13.72
N PRO A 638 -11.89 -2.08 -12.91
CA PRO A 638 -13.29 -1.76 -12.58
C PRO A 638 -13.51 -0.36 -11.97
N LEU A 639 -12.56 0.13 -11.15
CA LEU A 639 -12.65 1.48 -10.58
C LEU A 639 -12.53 2.57 -11.64
N VAL A 640 -11.72 2.33 -12.68
CA VAL A 640 -11.56 3.24 -13.82
C VAL A 640 -12.79 3.19 -14.72
N GLN A 641 -13.41 2.02 -14.89
CA GLN A 641 -14.69 1.90 -15.60
C GLN A 641 -15.81 2.66 -14.89
N ALA A 642 -15.82 2.64 -13.55
CA ALA A 642 -16.85 3.27 -12.73
C ALA A 642 -16.60 4.77 -12.45
N SER A 643 -15.38 5.27 -12.66
CA SER A 643 -14.98 6.62 -12.28
C SER A 643 -15.86 7.76 -12.84
N PRO A 644 -16.37 7.75 -14.09
CA PRO A 644 -17.30 8.80 -14.56
C PRO A 644 -18.57 8.89 -13.70
N TYR A 645 -19.13 7.76 -13.29
CA TYR A 645 -20.35 7.74 -12.49
C TYR A 645 -20.10 8.19 -11.05
N ILE A 646 -18.90 7.93 -10.53
CA ILE A 646 -18.47 8.39 -9.21
C ILE A 646 -18.35 9.92 -9.22
N ILE A 647 -17.59 10.50 -10.17
CA ILE A 647 -17.38 11.96 -10.21
C ILE A 647 -18.66 12.75 -10.50
N ARG A 648 -19.61 12.17 -11.26
CA ARG A 648 -20.93 12.77 -11.47
C ARG A 648 -21.60 13.11 -10.14
N GLN A 649 -21.55 12.17 -9.20
CA GLN A 649 -22.20 12.29 -7.89
C GLN A 649 -21.37 13.10 -6.90
N THR A 650 -20.05 12.93 -6.87
CA THR A 650 -19.20 13.61 -5.88
C THR A 650 -18.94 15.07 -6.20
N VAL A 651 -18.83 15.43 -7.49
CA VAL A 651 -18.57 16.80 -7.95
C VAL A 651 -19.86 17.53 -8.35
N GLY A 652 -20.98 16.81 -8.53
CA GLY A 652 -22.27 17.42 -8.87
C GLY A 652 -22.37 17.85 -10.33
N LEU A 653 -21.71 17.15 -11.25
CA LEU A 653 -21.67 17.53 -12.67
C LEU A 653 -23.00 17.31 -13.42
N GLY A 654 -23.96 16.58 -12.83
CA GLY A 654 -25.28 16.37 -13.42
C GLY A 654 -25.21 15.89 -14.88
N ASP A 655 -26.04 16.47 -15.75
CA ASP A 655 -26.10 16.14 -17.18
C ASP A 655 -24.98 16.76 -18.04
N ARG A 656 -24.22 17.71 -17.48
CA ARG A 656 -23.03 18.30 -18.16
C ARG A 656 -21.94 17.27 -18.39
N LEU A 657 -21.88 16.22 -17.56
CA LEU A 657 -20.94 15.12 -17.75
C LEU A 657 -21.42 14.19 -18.87
N LEU A 658 -20.66 14.15 -19.95
CA LEU A 658 -20.84 13.29 -21.11
C LEU A 658 -19.93 12.06 -20.99
N VAL A 659 -20.54 10.88 -20.97
CA VAL A 659 -19.85 9.60 -20.68
C VAL A 659 -20.01 8.65 -21.86
N PRO A 660 -19.23 8.82 -22.94
CA PRO A 660 -19.21 7.82 -24.02
C PRO A 660 -18.63 6.51 -23.50
N THR A 661 -19.20 5.38 -23.89
CA THR A 661 -18.61 4.06 -23.61
C THR A 661 -17.50 3.78 -24.63
N LEU A 662 -16.28 3.53 -24.17
CA LEU A 662 -15.18 3.09 -25.04
C LEU A 662 -14.97 1.59 -24.89
N ASP A 663 -15.25 0.85 -25.95
CA ASP A 663 -15.05 -0.59 -26.03
C ASP A 663 -14.51 -0.96 -27.42
N PHE A 664 -13.19 -1.17 -27.50
CA PHE A 664 -12.50 -1.51 -28.74
C PHE A 664 -12.49 -3.01 -29.05
N SER A 665 -13.16 -3.84 -28.25
CA SER A 665 -13.02 -5.29 -28.32
C SER A 665 -13.43 -5.90 -29.67
N ARG A 666 -14.37 -5.25 -30.37
CA ARG A 666 -14.93 -5.68 -31.66
C ARG A 666 -14.58 -4.75 -32.82
N GLY A 667 -13.63 -3.84 -32.62
CA GLY A 667 -13.32 -2.74 -33.55
C GLY A 667 -13.89 -1.42 -33.06
N ASP A 668 -14.00 -0.45 -33.96
CA ASP A 668 -14.20 0.96 -33.59
C ASP A 668 -15.65 1.43 -33.73
N ASP A 669 -16.54 0.63 -34.34
CA ASP A 669 -17.92 1.05 -34.65
C ASP A 669 -18.71 1.40 -33.39
N ASP A 670 -18.62 0.58 -32.34
CA ASP A 670 -19.28 0.85 -31.05
C ASP A 670 -18.76 2.16 -30.43
N VAL A 671 -17.47 2.43 -30.55
CA VAL A 671 -16.84 3.67 -30.05
C VAL A 671 -17.32 4.88 -30.84
N ILE A 672 -17.38 4.77 -32.17
CA ILE A 672 -17.86 5.81 -33.08
C ILE A 672 -19.31 6.17 -32.75
N ASP A 673 -20.18 5.19 -32.57
CA ASP A 673 -21.59 5.43 -32.26
C ASP A 673 -21.79 6.04 -30.86
N ASN A 674 -21.00 5.61 -29.87
CA ASN A 674 -21.04 6.19 -28.52
C ASN A 674 -20.56 7.66 -28.49
N LEU A 675 -19.49 7.98 -29.21
CA LEU A 675 -19.01 9.36 -29.36
C LEU A 675 -20.02 10.22 -30.14
N ALA A 676 -20.60 9.69 -31.21
CA ALA A 676 -21.64 10.38 -31.97
C ALA A 676 -22.89 10.68 -31.13
N ALA A 677 -23.31 9.75 -30.26
CA ALA A 677 -24.41 9.96 -29.32
C ALA A 677 -24.14 11.10 -28.33
N VAL A 678 -22.88 11.26 -27.92
CA VAL A 678 -22.44 12.39 -27.09
C VAL A 678 -22.42 13.71 -27.87
N ALA A 679 -21.99 13.71 -29.15
CA ALA A 679 -22.06 14.88 -30.02
C ALA A 679 -23.50 15.39 -30.17
N VAL A 680 -24.48 14.48 -30.29
CA VAL A 680 -25.91 14.85 -30.36
C VAL A 680 -26.37 15.59 -29.12
N LYS A 681 -25.89 15.20 -27.93
CA LYS A 681 -26.22 15.91 -26.68
C LYS A 681 -25.67 17.34 -26.63
N MET A 682 -24.59 17.61 -27.37
CA MET A 682 -24.00 18.95 -27.49
C MET A 682 -24.63 19.79 -28.62
N GLY A 683 -25.64 19.26 -29.33
CA GLY A 683 -26.36 19.97 -30.40
C GLY A 683 -25.89 19.67 -31.82
N TYR A 684 -24.98 18.71 -32.02
CA TYR A 684 -24.50 18.31 -33.35
C TYR A 684 -25.34 17.19 -33.98
N THR A 685 -25.25 17.04 -35.30
CA THR A 685 -25.88 15.88 -35.98
C THR A 685 -25.10 14.59 -35.73
N LYS A 686 -25.79 13.43 -35.83
CA LYS A 686 -25.12 12.11 -35.73
C LYS A 686 -23.99 11.97 -36.76
N GLN A 687 -24.18 12.48 -37.98
CA GLN A 687 -23.18 12.41 -39.05
C GLN A 687 -21.92 13.22 -38.73
N GLN A 688 -22.07 14.44 -38.20
CA GLN A 688 -20.95 15.24 -37.69
C GLN A 688 -20.24 14.52 -36.54
N GLY A 689 -21.00 13.95 -35.61
CA GLY A 689 -20.45 13.15 -34.52
C GLY A 689 -19.62 11.94 -34.98
N GLN A 690 -20.11 11.20 -35.98
CA GLN A 690 -19.38 10.06 -36.54
C GLN A 690 -18.12 10.48 -37.30
N ALA A 691 -18.18 11.59 -38.06
CA ALA A 691 -17.02 12.14 -38.74
C ALA A 691 -15.94 12.59 -37.74
N ALA A 692 -16.34 13.30 -36.68
CA ALA A 692 -15.44 13.72 -35.62
C ALA A 692 -14.84 12.54 -34.85
N ALA A 693 -15.63 11.49 -34.59
CA ALA A 693 -15.13 10.29 -33.92
C ALA A 693 -14.05 9.58 -34.76
N ARG A 694 -14.24 9.48 -36.08
CA ARG A 694 -13.22 8.94 -36.99
C ARG A 694 -11.96 9.80 -37.03
N ALA A 695 -12.09 11.13 -37.03
CA ALA A 695 -10.95 12.04 -36.95
C ALA A 695 -10.15 11.82 -35.65
N GLY A 696 -10.85 11.67 -34.53
CA GLY A 696 -10.22 11.34 -33.25
C GLY A 696 -9.52 9.98 -33.22
N LEU A 697 -10.11 8.94 -33.81
CA LEU A 697 -9.45 7.63 -33.95
C LEU A 697 -8.18 7.72 -34.79
N ALA A 698 -8.23 8.45 -35.91
CA ALA A 698 -7.05 8.68 -36.74
C ALA A 698 -5.96 9.47 -36.00
N ALA A 699 -6.31 10.41 -35.11
CA ALA A 699 -5.34 11.09 -34.25
C ALA A 699 -4.68 10.15 -33.24
N MET A 700 -5.45 9.21 -32.67
CA MET A 700 -4.92 8.17 -31.78
C MET A 700 -3.96 7.23 -32.51
N GLU A 701 -4.26 6.83 -33.76
CA GLU A 701 -3.36 6.02 -34.59
C GLU A 701 -2.05 6.75 -34.93
N ARG A 702 -2.14 8.04 -35.29
CA ARG A 702 -0.94 8.89 -35.52
C ARG A 702 -0.07 8.98 -34.26
N PHE A 703 -0.69 9.19 -33.10
CA PHE A 703 0.02 9.22 -31.82
C PHE A 703 0.74 7.89 -31.56
N ALA A 704 0.07 6.75 -31.76
CA ALA A 704 0.69 5.44 -31.58
C ALA A 704 1.90 5.22 -32.52
N ALA A 705 1.82 5.68 -33.77
CA ALA A 705 2.94 5.62 -34.72
C ALA A 705 4.12 6.49 -34.27
N GLN A 706 3.87 7.72 -33.83
CA GLN A 706 4.90 8.63 -33.31
C GLN A 706 5.56 8.08 -32.04
N GLN A 707 4.81 7.44 -31.15
CA GLN A 707 5.36 6.77 -29.97
C GLN A 707 6.33 5.64 -30.36
N ALA A 708 5.97 4.83 -31.36
CA ALA A 708 6.81 3.73 -31.82
C ALA A 708 8.12 4.23 -32.48
N GLU A 709 8.04 5.30 -33.27
CA GLU A 709 9.20 5.98 -33.88
C GLU A 709 10.13 6.53 -32.79
N LYS A 710 9.61 7.37 -31.88
CA LYS A 710 10.37 7.95 -30.76
C LYS A 710 10.95 6.88 -29.83
N GLY A 711 10.23 5.79 -29.60
CA GLY A 711 10.71 4.67 -28.82
C GLY A 711 11.89 3.96 -29.46
N SER A 712 11.84 3.75 -30.78
CA SER A 712 12.94 3.13 -31.54
C SER A 712 14.19 4.01 -31.53
N GLU A 713 14.03 5.33 -31.72
CA GLU A 713 15.13 6.31 -31.62
C GLU A 713 15.79 6.29 -30.23
N LEU A 714 14.98 6.27 -29.16
CA LEU A 714 15.48 6.28 -27.79
C LEU A 714 16.25 5.00 -27.45
N LEU A 715 15.75 3.83 -27.87
CA LEU A 715 16.41 2.55 -27.64
C LEU A 715 17.75 2.47 -28.39
N ALA A 716 17.77 2.90 -29.66
CA ALA A 716 19.01 2.98 -30.43
C ALA A 716 20.05 3.89 -29.74
N HIS A 717 19.62 5.07 -29.27
CA HIS A 717 20.50 5.99 -28.56
C HIS A 717 21.08 5.38 -27.26
N ILE A 718 20.30 4.61 -26.50
CA ILE A 718 20.77 3.92 -25.29
C ILE A 718 21.84 2.89 -25.64
N HIS A 719 21.62 2.10 -26.69
CA HIS A 719 22.59 1.09 -27.15
C HIS A 719 23.88 1.73 -27.67
N GLU A 720 23.77 2.81 -28.45
CA GLU A 720 24.93 3.54 -29.01
C GLU A 720 25.78 4.23 -27.93
N THR A 721 25.15 4.80 -26.91
CA THR A 721 25.86 5.56 -25.86
C THR A 721 26.35 4.70 -24.69
N GLY A 722 25.92 3.44 -24.60
CA GLY A 722 26.24 2.57 -23.47
C GLY A 722 25.56 2.97 -22.15
N LYS A 723 24.59 3.91 -22.19
CA LYS A 723 23.83 4.31 -21.00
C LYS A 723 22.91 3.17 -20.54
N LEU A 724 22.50 3.22 -19.28
CA LEU A 724 21.48 2.30 -18.74
C LEU A 724 20.10 2.91 -18.92
N GLY A 725 19.16 2.12 -19.44
CA GLY A 725 17.76 2.48 -19.58
C GLY A 725 16.91 1.96 -18.42
N VAL A 726 15.94 2.75 -17.97
CA VAL A 726 15.00 2.37 -16.90
C VAL A 726 13.57 2.47 -17.42
N VAL A 727 12.93 1.32 -17.65
CA VAL A 727 11.53 1.25 -18.08
C VAL A 727 10.60 1.40 -16.88
N LEU A 728 9.66 2.35 -16.96
CA LEU A 728 8.65 2.53 -15.92
C LEU A 728 7.47 1.55 -16.11
N PHE A 729 7.41 0.52 -15.27
CA PHE A 729 6.28 -0.43 -15.21
C PHE A 729 5.12 0.22 -14.43
N ALA A 730 4.35 1.05 -15.12
CA ALA A 730 3.20 1.74 -14.56
C ALA A 730 2.08 1.88 -15.62
N ARG A 731 0.87 2.24 -15.18
CA ARG A 731 -0.11 2.77 -16.13
C ARG A 731 0.33 4.15 -16.61
N SER A 732 -0.05 4.55 -17.83
CA SER A 732 0.28 5.86 -18.40
C SER A 732 -0.08 6.99 -17.45
N TYR A 733 -1.25 6.94 -16.81
CA TYR A 733 -1.66 7.95 -15.83
C TYR A 733 -0.88 7.99 -14.53
N MET A 734 -0.07 6.97 -14.25
CA MET A 734 0.89 6.99 -13.14
C MET A 734 2.28 7.39 -13.60
N SER A 735 2.74 6.97 -14.77
CA SER A 735 4.09 7.33 -15.25
C SER A 735 4.16 8.74 -15.84
N GLN A 736 3.08 9.23 -16.44
CA GLN A 736 3.02 10.50 -17.17
C GLN A 736 2.63 11.69 -16.29
N ASP A 737 1.81 11.48 -15.25
CA ASP A 737 1.41 12.54 -14.35
C ASP A 737 2.50 12.77 -13.29
N SER A 738 3.31 13.82 -13.49
CA SER A 738 4.38 14.19 -12.57
C SER A 738 3.86 14.59 -11.18
N GLY A 739 2.62 15.05 -11.06
CA GLY A 739 1.99 15.30 -9.75
C GLY A 739 1.56 14.01 -9.05
N ALA A 740 1.25 12.95 -9.82
CA ALA A 740 0.90 11.64 -9.27
C ALA A 740 2.13 10.80 -8.89
N ASN A 741 3.30 11.08 -9.45
CA ASN A 741 4.52 10.27 -9.25
C ASN A 741 5.74 11.04 -8.73
N LEU A 742 5.63 12.34 -8.46
CA LEU A 742 6.70 13.19 -7.92
C LEU A 742 7.90 13.36 -8.86
N GLY A 743 7.67 13.35 -10.17
CA GLY A 743 8.69 13.65 -11.17
C GLY A 743 9.80 12.59 -11.29
N ILE A 744 9.47 11.32 -11.05
CA ILE A 744 10.45 10.21 -11.03
C ILE A 744 11.33 10.16 -12.29
N ALA A 745 10.76 10.44 -13.47
CA ALA A 745 11.51 10.43 -14.72
C ALA A 745 12.67 11.44 -14.72
N GLU A 746 12.41 12.68 -14.30
CA GLU A 746 13.44 13.72 -14.22
C GLU A 746 14.54 13.32 -13.22
N LYS A 747 14.16 12.80 -12.05
CA LYS A 747 15.12 12.34 -11.03
C LYS A 747 16.01 11.19 -11.52
N LEU A 748 15.45 10.24 -12.28
CA LEU A 748 16.23 9.18 -12.94
C LEU A 748 17.24 9.76 -13.93
N ALA A 749 16.84 10.74 -14.74
CA ALA A 749 17.73 11.42 -15.69
C ALA A 749 18.87 12.17 -14.98
N GLN A 750 18.59 12.87 -13.88
CA GLN A 750 19.60 13.54 -13.05
C GLN A 750 20.62 12.56 -12.44
N LEU A 751 20.21 11.32 -12.16
CA LEU A 751 21.08 10.24 -11.66
C LEU A 751 21.87 9.52 -12.79
N GLY A 752 21.78 10.00 -14.03
CA GLY A 752 22.59 9.53 -15.15
C GLY A 752 22.03 8.31 -15.90
N VAL A 753 20.78 7.91 -15.65
CA VAL A 753 20.10 6.81 -16.36
C VAL A 753 18.97 7.36 -17.24
N VAL A 754 18.60 6.64 -18.30
CA VAL A 754 17.59 7.10 -19.27
C VAL A 754 16.21 6.54 -18.92
N PRO A 755 15.24 7.36 -18.46
CA PRO A 755 13.89 6.89 -18.15
C PRO A 755 13.08 6.63 -19.44
N ILE A 756 12.39 5.49 -19.52
CA ILE A 756 11.69 5.02 -20.73
C ILE A 756 10.19 4.82 -20.45
N PRO A 757 9.29 5.46 -21.21
CA PRO A 757 7.86 5.16 -21.18
C PRO A 757 7.58 3.71 -21.60
N LEU A 758 6.67 3.02 -20.92
CA LEU A 758 6.33 1.63 -21.23
C LEU A 758 5.94 1.42 -22.70
N ASP A 759 5.20 2.36 -23.28
CA ASP A 759 4.70 2.32 -24.66
C ASP A 759 5.79 2.59 -25.72
N TYR A 760 7.01 2.97 -25.32
CA TYR A 760 8.13 3.16 -26.25
C TYR A 760 8.84 1.83 -26.57
N LEU A 761 8.54 0.77 -25.83
CA LEU A 761 9.01 -0.57 -26.14
C LEU A 761 8.20 -1.20 -27.29
N PRO A 762 8.79 -2.10 -28.09
CA PRO A 762 8.09 -2.84 -29.13
C PRO A 762 7.21 -3.97 -28.54
N LEU A 763 6.21 -3.61 -27.72
CA LEU A 763 5.41 -4.55 -26.91
C LEU A 763 4.68 -5.62 -27.74
N GLN A 764 4.37 -5.34 -29.01
CA GLN A 764 3.69 -6.29 -29.90
C GLN A 764 4.58 -7.46 -30.35
N SER A 765 5.90 -7.38 -30.11
CA SER A 765 6.84 -8.45 -30.43
C SER A 765 6.77 -9.65 -29.47
N VAL A 766 6.08 -9.51 -28.33
CA VAL A 766 5.97 -10.55 -27.30
C VAL A 766 4.51 -10.95 -27.14
N ASN A 767 4.23 -12.26 -27.15
CA ASN A 767 2.90 -12.78 -26.87
C ASN A 767 2.71 -13.03 -25.35
N PRO A 768 1.85 -12.25 -24.66
CA PRO A 768 1.68 -12.41 -23.20
C PRO A 768 1.13 -13.77 -22.78
N LYS A 769 0.46 -14.50 -23.69
CA LYS A 769 -0.13 -15.82 -23.41
C LYS A 769 0.91 -16.92 -23.15
N GLU A 770 2.17 -16.65 -23.45
CA GLU A 770 3.28 -17.57 -23.13
C GLU A 770 3.52 -17.65 -21.62
N TYR A 771 3.24 -16.56 -20.89
CA TYR A 771 3.53 -16.41 -19.46
C TYR A 771 2.29 -16.56 -18.57
N GLN A 772 1.13 -16.15 -19.09
CA GLN A 772 -0.13 -16.15 -18.36
C GLN A 772 -1.25 -16.72 -19.23
N ASP A 773 -2.01 -17.69 -18.73
CA ASP A 773 -3.10 -18.34 -19.51
C ASP A 773 -4.15 -17.33 -20.00
N ARG A 774 -4.48 -16.34 -19.14
CA ARG A 774 -5.58 -15.40 -19.35
C ARG A 774 -5.17 -13.98 -18.96
N PRO A 775 -4.37 -13.29 -19.79
CA PRO A 775 -3.92 -11.94 -19.50
C PRO A 775 -5.01 -10.92 -19.87
N TYR A 776 -6.17 -10.95 -19.20
CA TYR A 776 -7.36 -10.22 -19.64
C TYR A 776 -7.36 -8.73 -19.31
N TRP A 777 -6.38 -8.23 -18.54
CA TRP A 777 -6.20 -6.78 -18.35
C TRP A 777 -5.27 -6.20 -19.41
N TYR A 778 -5.62 -5.03 -19.95
CA TYR A 778 -4.83 -4.40 -21.01
C TYR A 778 -3.36 -4.13 -20.60
N TYR A 779 -3.17 -3.57 -19.41
CA TYR A 779 -1.84 -3.27 -18.88
C TYR A 779 -1.07 -4.50 -18.39
N GLU A 780 -1.75 -5.59 -18.08
CA GLU A 780 -1.08 -6.86 -17.77
C GLU A 780 -0.32 -7.38 -18.99
N GLY A 781 -0.96 -7.39 -20.16
CA GLY A 781 -0.30 -7.77 -21.40
C GLY A 781 0.92 -6.90 -21.71
N LYS A 782 0.81 -5.57 -21.52
CA LYS A 782 1.92 -4.63 -21.68
C LYS A 782 3.07 -4.92 -20.69
N PHE A 783 2.74 -5.18 -19.42
CA PHE A 783 3.73 -5.46 -18.38
C PHE A 783 4.47 -6.76 -18.65
N ILE A 784 3.77 -7.82 -19.07
CA ILE A 784 4.39 -9.10 -19.44
C ILE A 784 5.35 -8.92 -20.62
N ALA A 785 4.89 -8.25 -21.69
CA ALA A 785 5.71 -7.98 -22.87
C ALA A 785 6.96 -7.14 -22.53
N ALA A 786 6.78 -6.07 -21.76
CA ALA A 786 7.89 -5.23 -21.31
C ALA A 786 8.87 -5.99 -20.41
N ALA A 787 8.38 -6.81 -19.47
CA ALA A 787 9.23 -7.59 -18.57
C ALA A 787 10.13 -8.53 -19.36
N LYS A 788 9.58 -9.17 -20.40
CA LYS A 788 10.35 -10.05 -21.29
C LYS A 788 11.45 -9.28 -22.03
N LEU A 789 11.11 -8.17 -22.68
CA LEU A 789 12.07 -7.35 -23.42
C LEU A 789 13.17 -6.80 -22.51
N VAL A 790 12.79 -6.31 -21.33
CA VAL A 790 13.73 -5.79 -20.33
C VAL A 790 14.62 -6.90 -19.77
N ALA A 791 14.10 -8.10 -19.51
CA ALA A 791 14.90 -9.21 -19.02
C ALA A 791 16.00 -9.63 -20.02
N GLU A 792 15.74 -9.55 -21.32
CA GLU A 792 16.67 -9.95 -22.38
C GLU A 792 17.73 -8.90 -22.72
N ASP A 793 17.44 -7.61 -22.56
CA ASP A 793 18.36 -6.52 -22.93
C ASP A 793 19.28 -6.13 -21.76
N PRO A 794 20.61 -6.36 -21.82
CA PRO A 794 21.53 -6.09 -20.71
C PRO A 794 21.61 -4.63 -20.25
N GLN A 795 21.18 -3.67 -21.08
CA GLN A 795 21.19 -2.24 -20.75
C GLN A 795 19.88 -1.74 -20.15
N LEU A 796 18.79 -2.53 -20.22
CA LEU A 796 17.48 -2.14 -19.72
C LEU A 796 17.20 -2.74 -18.33
N TYR A 797 16.63 -1.92 -17.45
CA TYR A 797 16.17 -2.31 -16.12
C TYR A 797 14.73 -1.83 -15.88
N GLY A 798 14.02 -2.44 -14.93
CA GLY A 798 12.64 -2.10 -14.61
C GLY A 798 12.48 -1.31 -13.32
N LEU A 799 11.60 -0.31 -13.33
CA LEU A 799 11.10 0.35 -12.12
C LEU A 799 9.56 0.30 -12.11
N ALA A 800 8.98 -0.51 -11.24
CA ALA A 800 7.53 -0.66 -11.08
C ALA A 800 6.95 0.41 -10.16
N LEU A 801 5.97 1.16 -10.67
CA LEU A 801 5.20 2.12 -9.89
C LEU A 801 3.81 1.56 -9.60
N THR A 802 3.50 1.41 -8.31
CA THR A 802 2.20 0.93 -7.83
C THR A 802 1.57 1.93 -6.87
N ASN A 803 0.30 1.72 -6.53
CA ASN A 803 -0.40 2.53 -5.55
C ASN A 803 -0.90 1.67 -4.40
N PHE A 804 -1.02 2.27 -3.22
CA PHE A 804 -1.66 1.63 -2.08
C PHE A 804 -3.07 1.12 -2.46
N GLY A 805 -3.39 -0.11 -2.06
CA GLY A 805 -4.67 -0.75 -2.38
C GLY A 805 -4.88 -1.11 -3.86
N CYS A 806 -3.85 -1.03 -4.72
CA CYS A 806 -4.00 -1.37 -6.13
C CYS A 806 -4.30 -2.87 -6.34
N GLY A 807 -5.55 -3.16 -6.70
CA GLY A 807 -6.01 -4.52 -6.84
C GLY A 807 -5.34 -5.34 -7.94
N PRO A 808 -5.31 -4.89 -9.20
CA PRO A 808 -4.68 -5.67 -10.27
C PRO A 808 -3.18 -5.89 -10.06
N ASN A 809 -2.46 -4.91 -9.48
CA ASN A 809 -1.02 -5.04 -9.21
C ASN A 809 -0.69 -6.10 -8.17
N SER A 810 -1.65 -6.51 -7.32
CA SER A 810 -1.44 -7.61 -6.38
C SER A 810 -1.17 -8.96 -7.07
N PHE A 811 -1.50 -9.07 -8.37
CA PHE A 811 -1.24 -10.24 -9.20
C PHE A 811 -0.21 -9.92 -10.30
N MET A 812 -0.39 -8.81 -11.04
CA MET A 812 0.44 -8.48 -12.20
C MET A 812 1.93 -8.32 -11.87
N LEU A 813 2.29 -7.66 -10.77
CA LEU A 813 3.70 -7.40 -10.44
C LEU A 813 4.46 -8.68 -10.11
N ARG A 814 3.78 -9.72 -9.61
CA ARG A 814 4.39 -11.03 -9.39
C ARG A 814 4.80 -11.67 -10.72
N ILE A 815 3.97 -11.51 -11.76
CA ILE A 815 4.31 -12.00 -13.11
C ILE A 815 5.57 -11.29 -13.63
N VAL A 816 5.62 -9.96 -13.46
CA VAL A 816 6.79 -9.15 -13.86
C VAL A 816 8.05 -9.60 -13.11
N GLN A 817 7.96 -9.81 -11.79
CA GLN A 817 9.07 -10.31 -10.98
C GLN A 817 9.56 -11.68 -11.45
N ASP A 818 8.64 -12.62 -11.71
CA ASP A 818 9.00 -13.96 -12.19
C ASP A 818 9.70 -13.92 -13.56
N ILE A 819 9.26 -13.04 -14.47
CA ILE A 819 9.87 -12.87 -15.80
C ILE A 819 11.25 -12.20 -15.70
N MET A 820 11.39 -11.17 -14.84
CA MET A 820 12.65 -10.47 -14.60
C MET A 820 13.70 -11.37 -13.92
N GLY A 821 13.26 -12.39 -13.16
CA GLY A 821 14.13 -13.38 -12.56
C GLY A 821 15.14 -12.76 -11.59
N GLY A 822 16.43 -12.98 -11.84
CA GLY A 822 17.52 -12.42 -11.03
C GLY A 822 17.91 -10.99 -11.39
N LYS A 823 17.33 -10.41 -12.44
CA LYS A 823 17.67 -9.07 -12.89
C LYS A 823 17.01 -8.01 -12.01
N PRO A 824 17.74 -6.96 -11.58
CA PRO A 824 17.17 -5.93 -10.70
C PRO A 824 15.88 -5.30 -11.24
N LEU A 825 14.86 -5.27 -10.38
CA LEU A 825 13.56 -4.63 -10.62
C LEU A 825 13.21 -3.78 -9.40
N GLY A 826 13.27 -2.45 -9.55
CA GLY A 826 12.86 -1.54 -8.48
C GLY A 826 11.34 -1.53 -8.33
N GLN A 827 10.82 -1.36 -7.10
CA GLN A 827 9.39 -1.22 -6.85
C GLN A 827 9.12 -0.04 -5.90
N LEU A 828 8.30 0.90 -6.37
CA LEU A 828 7.86 2.07 -5.61
C LEU A 828 6.34 2.08 -5.48
N GLU A 829 5.87 2.17 -4.24
CA GLU A 829 4.46 2.40 -3.95
C GLU A 829 4.24 3.89 -3.68
N ILE A 830 3.37 4.50 -4.47
CA ILE A 830 3.02 5.92 -4.42
C ILE A 830 1.61 6.10 -3.89
N ASP A 831 1.46 7.04 -2.98
CA ASP A 831 0.20 7.41 -2.33
C ASP A 831 0.06 8.93 -2.26
N GLU A 832 -1.12 9.45 -1.93
CA GLU A 832 -1.37 10.90 -1.83
C GLU A 832 -0.51 11.63 -0.79
N HIS A 833 0.05 10.88 0.17
CA HIS A 833 0.89 11.38 1.26
C HIS A 833 2.36 10.99 1.09
N ALA A 834 2.77 10.47 -0.08
CA ALA A 834 4.13 10.00 -0.25
C ALA A 834 5.13 11.15 -0.15
N ALA A 835 5.96 11.10 0.90
CA ALA A 835 6.97 12.11 1.13
C ALA A 835 8.20 11.90 0.23
N GLU A 836 8.62 12.99 -0.39
CA GLU A 836 9.62 13.02 -1.46
C GLU A 836 10.99 12.46 -1.06
N ALA A 837 11.51 12.81 0.12
CA ALA A 837 12.85 12.40 0.55
C ALA A 837 13.00 10.86 0.66
N GLY A 838 11.92 10.17 1.02
CA GLY A 838 11.87 8.71 1.05
C GLY A 838 11.90 8.10 -0.36
N ILE A 839 11.32 8.77 -1.35
CA ILE A 839 11.32 8.31 -2.75
C ILE A 839 12.68 8.57 -3.42
N VAL A 840 13.27 9.75 -3.21
CA VAL A 840 14.61 10.08 -3.74
C VAL A 840 15.63 9.05 -3.29
N THR A 841 15.68 8.74 -1.99
CA THR A 841 16.62 7.76 -1.43
C THR A 841 16.44 6.36 -2.04
N ARG A 842 15.19 5.97 -2.36
CA ARG A 842 14.91 4.70 -3.05
C ARG A 842 15.36 4.74 -4.51
N ILE A 843 15.12 5.83 -5.23
CA ILE A 843 15.60 5.95 -6.62
C ILE A 843 17.14 5.93 -6.65
N GLU A 844 17.80 6.66 -5.76
CA GLU A 844 19.28 6.62 -5.60
C GLU A 844 19.77 5.18 -5.36
N ALA A 845 19.18 4.47 -4.39
CA ALA A 845 19.56 3.09 -4.08
C ALA A 845 19.30 2.13 -5.25
N PHE A 846 18.20 2.32 -5.99
CA PHE A 846 17.90 1.56 -7.20
C PHE A 846 18.93 1.82 -8.31
N VAL A 847 19.27 3.08 -8.56
CA VAL A 847 20.29 3.43 -9.57
C VAL A 847 21.66 2.85 -9.18
N ASP A 848 22.06 2.99 -7.92
CA ASP A 848 23.29 2.37 -7.39
C ASP A 848 23.29 0.84 -7.60
N THR A 849 22.14 0.19 -7.35
CA THR A 849 21.95 -1.26 -7.54
C THR A 849 22.15 -1.67 -9.00
N ILE A 850 21.49 -1.01 -9.95
CA ILE A 850 21.59 -1.38 -11.38
C ILE A 850 22.96 -1.02 -11.96
N VAL A 851 23.61 0.06 -11.50
CA VAL A 851 24.96 0.42 -11.91
C VAL A 851 25.97 -0.61 -11.37
N GLY A 852 25.83 -1.01 -10.11
CA GLY A 852 26.65 -2.08 -9.52
C GLY A 852 26.46 -3.42 -10.24
N TYR A 853 25.21 -3.78 -10.53
CA TYR A 853 24.88 -4.99 -11.28
C TYR A 853 25.47 -4.97 -12.70
N ALA A 854 25.31 -3.87 -13.45
CA ALA A 854 25.86 -3.72 -14.80
C ALA A 854 27.40 -3.82 -14.83
N ARG A 855 28.09 -3.24 -13.83
CA ARG A 855 29.57 -3.29 -13.72
C ARG A 855 30.11 -4.66 -13.36
N SER A 856 29.34 -5.48 -12.65
CA SER A 856 29.77 -6.81 -12.20
C SER A 856 30.07 -7.78 -13.35
N GLY A 857 29.76 -7.40 -14.60
CA GLY A 857 30.09 -8.18 -15.79
C GLY A 857 29.41 -9.54 -15.83
N GLN A 858 28.44 -9.81 -14.93
CA GLN A 858 27.65 -11.02 -15.00
C GLN A 858 26.90 -11.00 -16.34
N ARG A 859 27.40 -11.79 -17.31
CA ARG A 859 26.54 -12.53 -18.23
C ARG A 859 25.42 -13.02 -17.34
N SER A 860 24.21 -12.48 -17.55
CA SER A 860 23.01 -12.84 -16.81
C SER A 860 23.19 -14.28 -16.36
N VAL A 861 23.18 -14.55 -15.05
CA VAL A 861 22.76 -15.88 -14.66
C VAL A 861 21.41 -15.97 -15.36
N ARG A 862 21.36 -16.69 -16.49
CA ARG A 862 20.13 -17.21 -17.05
C ARG A 862 19.70 -18.12 -15.93
N VAL A 863 19.05 -17.52 -14.93
CA VAL A 863 17.99 -18.20 -14.24
C VAL A 863 17.02 -18.36 -15.39
N ASP A 864 17.14 -19.49 -16.09
CA ASP A 864 16.13 -19.87 -17.08
C ASP A 864 14.82 -19.61 -16.36
N PRO A 865 13.98 -18.66 -16.83
CA PRO A 865 12.76 -18.31 -16.13
C PRO A 865 12.07 -19.64 -15.87
N PRO A 866 11.87 -20.06 -14.61
CA PRO A 866 11.46 -21.43 -14.31
C PRO A 866 10.18 -21.65 -15.05
N ALA A 867 10.19 -22.39 -16.18
CA ALA A 867 9.26 -22.26 -17.30
C ALA A 867 7.98 -21.53 -16.86
N VAL A 868 8.00 -20.18 -16.87
CA VAL A 868 7.06 -19.36 -16.07
C VAL A 868 5.73 -19.36 -16.81
N SER A 869 5.09 -20.51 -16.81
CA SER A 869 3.88 -20.81 -17.53
C SER A 869 2.84 -21.05 -16.47
N ARG A 870 2.04 -20.02 -16.21
CA ARG A 870 0.86 -20.11 -15.34
C ARG A 870 -0.32 -20.71 -16.10
N ARG A 871 -0.03 -21.70 -16.95
CA ARG A 871 -1.04 -22.44 -17.70
C ARG A 871 -1.80 -23.32 -16.72
N ILE A 872 -3.11 -23.13 -16.70
CA ILE A 872 -3.99 -23.93 -15.87
C ILE A 872 -4.47 -25.10 -16.68
N ASP A 873 -4.18 -26.30 -16.19
CA ASP A 873 -4.70 -27.50 -16.80
C ASP A 873 -6.23 -27.50 -16.75
N VAL A 874 -6.78 -27.98 -17.85
CA VAL A 874 -8.20 -28.25 -17.98
C VAL A 874 -8.48 -29.56 -17.25
N LEU A 875 -9.58 -29.63 -16.48
CA LEU A 875 -9.97 -30.87 -15.80
C LEU A 875 -10.03 -32.00 -16.84
N SER A 876 -9.11 -32.96 -16.74
CA SER A 876 -9.10 -34.18 -17.55
C SER A 876 -9.59 -35.35 -16.69
N ARG A 877 -9.82 -36.53 -17.28
CA ARG A 877 -10.13 -37.74 -16.50
C ARG A 877 -8.94 -38.03 -15.57
N SER A 878 -9.01 -37.50 -14.36
CA SER A 878 -8.02 -37.68 -13.31
C SER A 878 -8.63 -38.61 -12.26
N ASP A 879 -7.86 -39.61 -11.83
CA ASP A 879 -8.24 -40.47 -10.69
C ASP A 879 -8.08 -39.74 -9.34
N ARG A 880 -7.57 -38.50 -9.37
CA ARG A 880 -7.36 -37.62 -8.22
C ARG A 880 -8.69 -37.14 -7.63
N THR A 881 -8.68 -36.89 -6.33
CA THR A 881 -9.77 -36.29 -5.58
C THR A 881 -9.66 -34.76 -5.64
N LEU A 882 -10.71 -34.10 -6.13
CA LEU A 882 -10.76 -32.65 -6.24
C LEU A 882 -11.11 -31.99 -4.91
N LEU A 883 -10.28 -31.07 -4.45
CA LEU A 883 -10.55 -30.23 -3.30
C LEU A 883 -11.32 -28.98 -3.77
N LEU A 884 -12.51 -28.75 -3.23
CA LEU A 884 -13.34 -27.58 -3.52
C LEU A 884 -13.34 -26.66 -2.29
N PRO A 885 -12.91 -25.39 -2.40
CA PRO A 885 -12.94 -24.49 -1.27
C PRO A 885 -14.39 -24.11 -0.96
N TYR A 886 -14.73 -24.05 0.33
CA TYR A 886 -16.04 -23.61 0.76
C TYR A 886 -16.14 -22.08 0.65
N MET A 887 -16.78 -21.61 -0.42
CA MET A 887 -17.08 -20.19 -0.62
C MET A 887 -18.51 -19.82 -0.22
N SER A 888 -19.41 -20.80 -0.28
CA SER A 888 -20.81 -20.72 0.12
C SER A 888 -21.39 -22.15 0.15
N PRO A 889 -22.62 -22.36 0.66
CA PRO A 889 -23.30 -23.65 0.59
C PRO A 889 -23.42 -24.23 -0.84
N HIS A 890 -23.32 -23.39 -1.88
CA HIS A 890 -23.31 -23.83 -3.28
C HIS A 890 -22.13 -24.74 -3.60
N ALA A 891 -20.99 -24.60 -2.91
CA ALA A 891 -19.83 -25.46 -3.10
C ALA A 891 -20.16 -26.93 -2.81
N GLU A 892 -20.97 -27.19 -1.78
CA GLU A 892 -21.43 -28.53 -1.42
C GLU A 892 -22.34 -29.14 -2.47
N VAL A 893 -23.26 -28.33 -2.98
CA VAL A 893 -24.20 -28.72 -4.03
C VAL A 893 -23.48 -29.03 -5.34
N ILE A 894 -22.49 -28.21 -5.70
CA ILE A 894 -21.65 -28.44 -6.88
C ILE A 894 -20.81 -29.72 -6.70
N GLY A 895 -20.19 -29.91 -5.54
CA GLY A 895 -19.44 -31.14 -5.22
C GLY A 895 -20.33 -32.39 -5.31
N ALA A 896 -21.51 -32.37 -4.68
CA ALA A 896 -22.46 -33.48 -4.76
C ALA A 896 -22.93 -33.76 -6.20
N ALA A 897 -23.08 -32.72 -7.04
CA ALA A 897 -23.39 -32.90 -8.46
C ALA A 897 -22.22 -33.48 -9.24
N MET A 898 -20.97 -33.09 -8.94
CA MET A 898 -19.76 -33.67 -9.52
C MET A 898 -19.64 -35.17 -9.21
N GLU A 899 -19.88 -35.58 -7.96
CA GLU A 899 -19.89 -36.98 -7.53
C GLU A 899 -20.94 -37.81 -8.30
N GLY A 900 -22.12 -37.22 -8.54
CA GLY A 900 -23.19 -37.86 -9.31
C GLY A 900 -22.82 -38.20 -10.76
N TYR A 901 -21.73 -37.63 -11.29
CA TYR A 901 -21.17 -37.92 -12.61
C TYR A 901 -19.75 -38.51 -12.55
N GLY A 902 -19.37 -39.11 -11.41
CA GLY A 902 -18.16 -39.92 -11.28
C GLY A 902 -16.88 -39.16 -10.98
N VAL A 903 -16.96 -37.89 -10.58
CA VAL A 903 -15.81 -37.10 -10.14
C VAL A 903 -15.65 -37.26 -8.62
N LYS A 904 -14.47 -37.67 -8.15
CA LYS A 904 -14.16 -37.70 -6.72
C LYS A 904 -13.92 -36.28 -6.23
N CYS A 905 -14.64 -35.82 -5.22
CA CYS A 905 -14.42 -34.50 -4.67
C CYS A 905 -14.58 -34.45 -3.14
N VAL A 906 -13.86 -33.53 -2.51
CA VAL A 906 -14.00 -33.17 -1.11
C VAL A 906 -14.23 -31.66 -1.07
N VAL A 907 -15.38 -31.28 -0.52
CA VAL A 907 -15.66 -29.87 -0.22
C VAL A 907 -15.02 -29.58 1.13
N LEU A 908 -14.11 -28.61 1.14
CA LEU A 908 -13.39 -28.22 2.34
C LEU A 908 -14.35 -27.65 3.40
N PRO A 909 -14.00 -27.69 4.70
CA PRO A 909 -14.82 -27.09 5.74
C PRO A 909 -15.02 -25.58 5.54
N GLU A 910 -16.03 -25.02 6.20
CA GLU A 910 -16.23 -23.57 6.28
C GLU A 910 -14.96 -22.91 6.87
N PRO A 911 -14.42 -21.86 6.22
CA PRO A 911 -13.18 -21.24 6.67
C PRO A 911 -13.29 -20.63 8.06
N ASP A 912 -12.35 -20.95 8.94
CA ASP A 912 -12.19 -20.32 10.25
C ASP A 912 -10.99 -19.34 10.25
N SER A 913 -10.65 -18.78 11.41
CA SER A 913 -9.52 -17.86 11.54
C SER A 913 -8.15 -18.50 11.23
N ARG A 914 -8.01 -19.83 11.32
CA ARG A 914 -6.75 -20.54 11.04
C ARG A 914 -6.41 -20.54 9.56
N VAL A 915 -7.42 -20.58 8.69
CA VAL A 915 -7.25 -20.49 7.23
C VAL A 915 -6.40 -19.29 6.84
N LEU A 916 -6.66 -18.12 7.42
CA LEU A 916 -5.91 -16.90 7.13
C LEU A 916 -4.45 -17.00 7.61
N GLN A 917 -4.16 -17.74 8.69
CA GLN A 917 -2.79 -17.92 9.17
C GLN A 917 -1.92 -18.72 8.19
N TYR A 918 -2.50 -19.65 7.44
CA TYR A 918 -1.76 -20.36 6.38
C TYR A 918 -1.52 -19.44 5.17
N ALA A 919 -2.53 -18.68 4.75
CA ALA A 919 -2.40 -17.77 3.62
C ALA A 919 -1.46 -16.59 3.89
N ASP A 920 -1.43 -16.07 5.12
CA ASP A 920 -0.65 -14.87 5.48
C ASP A 920 0.86 -15.11 5.47
N LYS A 921 1.29 -16.37 5.49
CA LYS A 921 2.71 -16.76 5.32
C LYS A 921 3.20 -16.62 3.88
N VAL A 922 2.30 -16.56 2.90
CA VAL A 922 2.62 -16.63 1.46
C VAL A 922 1.95 -15.54 0.63
N THR A 923 1.24 -14.62 1.28
CA THR A 923 0.55 -13.50 0.65
C THR A 923 1.03 -12.17 1.20
N SER A 924 0.95 -11.12 0.39
CA SER A 924 1.37 -9.76 0.79
C SER A 924 0.30 -9.04 1.61
N GLY A 925 -0.94 -9.51 1.52
CA GLY A 925 -2.12 -8.92 2.15
C GLY A 925 -2.82 -7.86 1.31
N VAL A 926 -2.35 -7.57 0.09
CA VAL A 926 -3.04 -6.69 -0.88
C VAL A 926 -3.97 -7.45 -1.82
N GLU A 927 -3.87 -8.78 -1.82
CA GLU A 927 -4.82 -9.68 -2.46
C GLU A 927 -6.19 -9.58 -1.77
N CYS A 928 -7.26 -9.82 -2.54
CA CYS A 928 -8.61 -9.75 -2.01
C CYS A 928 -8.87 -10.90 -1.01
N LEU A 929 -9.69 -10.65 0.02
CA LEU A 929 -9.98 -11.62 1.07
C LEU A 929 -10.37 -13.02 0.53
N PRO A 930 -11.21 -13.15 -0.52
CA PRO A 930 -11.58 -14.47 -1.03
C PRO A 930 -10.40 -15.28 -1.57
N PHE A 931 -9.36 -14.62 -2.10
CA PHE A 931 -8.14 -15.30 -2.53
C PHE A 931 -7.40 -15.90 -1.33
N ARG A 932 -7.19 -15.08 -0.28
CA ARG A 932 -6.51 -15.53 0.95
C ARG A 932 -7.27 -16.65 1.64
N VAL A 933 -8.60 -16.55 1.70
CA VAL A 933 -9.45 -17.59 2.29
C VAL A 933 -9.32 -18.90 1.49
N THR A 934 -9.54 -18.88 0.18
CA THR A 934 -9.50 -20.11 -0.63
C THR A 934 -8.10 -20.74 -0.67
N LEU A 935 -7.03 -19.93 -0.82
CA LEU A 935 -5.63 -20.41 -0.72
C LEU A 935 -5.35 -21.03 0.65
N GLY A 936 -5.74 -20.35 1.73
CA GLY A 936 -5.53 -20.83 3.09
C GLY A 936 -6.25 -22.14 3.37
N SER A 937 -7.46 -22.34 2.84
CA SER A 937 -8.20 -23.59 2.99
C SER A 937 -7.49 -24.76 2.31
N PHE A 938 -6.93 -24.56 1.12
CA PHE A 938 -6.12 -25.59 0.46
C PHE A 938 -4.86 -25.93 1.25
N LEU A 939 -4.13 -24.90 1.72
CA LEU A 939 -2.91 -25.10 2.51
C LEU A 939 -3.22 -25.80 3.84
N GLN A 940 -4.25 -25.36 4.56
CA GLN A 940 -4.68 -25.97 5.81
C GLN A 940 -4.99 -27.46 5.61
N TYR A 941 -5.82 -27.78 4.63
CA TYR A 941 -6.20 -29.16 4.35
C TYR A 941 -4.97 -30.02 4.04
N TYR A 942 -4.06 -29.50 3.21
CA TYR A 942 -2.83 -30.18 2.82
C TYR A 942 -1.93 -30.47 4.03
N TYR A 943 -1.67 -29.47 4.90
CA TYR A 943 -0.79 -29.64 6.05
C TYR A 943 -1.42 -30.48 7.18
N GLU A 944 -2.74 -30.43 7.37
CA GLU A 944 -3.42 -31.15 8.46
C GLU A 944 -3.72 -32.62 8.12
N ASN A 945 -3.95 -32.96 6.84
CA ASN A 945 -4.40 -34.30 6.42
C ASN A 945 -3.31 -35.15 5.73
N GLY A 946 -2.08 -34.62 5.61
CA GLY A 946 -0.91 -35.36 5.16
C GLY A 946 -0.68 -35.41 3.64
N HIS A 947 0.47 -36.01 3.28
CA HIS A 947 1.14 -35.90 1.98
C HIS A 947 0.69 -36.89 0.89
N ASP A 948 -0.58 -37.33 0.84
CA ASP A 948 -1.07 -38.15 -0.29
C ASP A 948 -1.38 -37.26 -1.52
N ALA A 949 -0.50 -36.28 -1.78
CA ALA A 949 -0.63 -35.20 -2.76
C ALA A 949 -0.80 -35.73 -4.18
N ASP A 950 -0.17 -36.85 -4.49
CA ASP A 950 -0.25 -37.56 -5.78
C ASP A 950 -1.71 -37.91 -6.16
N LYS A 951 -2.60 -38.03 -5.16
CA LYS A 951 -4.03 -38.34 -5.33
C LYS A 951 -4.93 -37.11 -5.19
N LEU A 952 -4.40 -35.91 -4.97
CA LEU A 952 -5.17 -34.69 -4.74
C LEU A 952 -4.98 -33.67 -5.86
N ALA A 953 -6.00 -32.86 -6.08
CA ALA A 953 -5.90 -31.67 -6.92
C ALA A 953 -6.84 -30.57 -6.40
N ALA A 954 -6.42 -29.32 -6.46
CA ALA A 954 -7.28 -28.19 -6.11
C ALA A 954 -8.20 -27.84 -7.30
N PHE A 955 -9.46 -27.53 -7.04
CA PHE A 955 -10.38 -26.97 -8.02
C PHE A 955 -10.76 -25.54 -7.65
N MET A 956 -10.54 -24.61 -8.57
CA MET A 956 -10.88 -23.19 -8.37
C MET A 956 -11.74 -22.67 -9.53
N ALA A 957 -12.86 -22.03 -9.20
CA ALA A 957 -13.66 -21.33 -10.19
C ALA A 957 -12.89 -20.11 -10.75
N GLY A 958 -12.87 -19.97 -12.07
CA GLY A 958 -12.26 -18.83 -12.76
C GLY A 958 -13.28 -17.84 -13.32
N ALA A 959 -12.79 -16.67 -13.75
CA ALA A 959 -13.57 -15.66 -14.44
C ALA A 959 -12.75 -15.02 -15.58
N TYR A 960 -13.43 -14.45 -16.57
CA TYR A 960 -12.82 -13.65 -17.66
C TYR A 960 -13.13 -12.16 -17.57
N GLY A 961 -13.91 -11.74 -16.57
CA GLY A 961 -14.20 -10.33 -16.33
C GLY A 961 -13.04 -9.62 -15.61
N PRO A 962 -13.09 -8.29 -15.47
CA PRO A 962 -12.02 -7.48 -14.88
C PRO A 962 -11.77 -7.72 -13.37
N CYS A 963 -12.46 -8.70 -12.78
CA CYS A 963 -12.32 -9.13 -11.40
C CYS A 963 -11.02 -9.94 -11.22
N ARG A 964 -10.38 -9.88 -10.04
CA ARG A 964 -9.15 -10.63 -9.75
C ARG A 964 -9.34 -12.15 -9.71
N LEU A 965 -10.59 -12.63 -9.59
CA LEU A 965 -10.94 -14.06 -9.53
C LEU A 965 -10.33 -14.87 -10.69
N GLY A 966 -10.18 -14.28 -11.87
CA GLY A 966 -9.56 -14.93 -13.03
C GLY A 966 -8.09 -15.30 -12.84
N HIS A 967 -7.36 -14.67 -11.90
CA HIS A 967 -5.96 -14.95 -11.60
C HIS A 967 -5.74 -15.90 -10.42
N TYR A 968 -6.80 -16.30 -9.69
CA TYR A 968 -6.65 -17.08 -8.45
C TYR A 968 -5.93 -18.40 -8.70
N ALA A 969 -6.41 -19.19 -9.66
CA ALA A 969 -5.86 -20.51 -9.93
C ALA A 969 -4.37 -20.45 -10.34
N GLY A 970 -4.01 -19.52 -11.22
CA GLY A 970 -2.63 -19.33 -11.67
C GLY A 970 -1.69 -18.95 -10.53
N GLU A 971 -2.16 -18.06 -9.66
CA GLU A 971 -1.37 -17.62 -8.51
C GLU A 971 -1.29 -18.69 -7.40
N GLN A 972 -2.35 -19.46 -7.16
CA GLN A 972 -2.35 -20.60 -6.24
C GLN A 972 -1.37 -21.67 -6.70
N LEU A 973 -1.40 -22.04 -7.99
CA LEU A 973 -0.47 -23.01 -8.58
C LEU A 973 0.98 -22.58 -8.37
N ARG A 974 1.31 -21.32 -8.68
CA ARG A 974 2.64 -20.74 -8.47
C ARG A 974 3.07 -20.84 -6.99
N ILE A 975 2.17 -20.48 -6.06
CA ILE A 975 2.46 -20.55 -4.62
C ILE A 975 2.71 -21.99 -4.17
N PHE A 976 1.92 -22.96 -4.66
CA PHE A 976 2.13 -24.37 -4.35
C PHE A 976 3.50 -24.85 -4.86
N GLN A 977 3.89 -24.47 -6.07
CA GLN A 977 5.22 -24.76 -6.63
C GLN A 977 6.36 -24.13 -5.81
N ASP A 978 6.21 -22.86 -5.40
CA ASP A 978 7.20 -22.18 -4.54
C ASP A 978 7.39 -22.87 -3.19
N LEU A 979 6.31 -23.43 -2.64
CA LEU A 979 6.32 -24.19 -1.39
C LEU A 979 6.80 -25.65 -1.58
N GLY A 980 7.06 -26.08 -2.82
CA GLY A 980 7.42 -27.46 -3.13
C GLY A 980 6.26 -28.46 -2.98
N LEU A 981 5.01 -27.99 -3.06
CA LEU A 981 3.81 -28.83 -2.95
C LEU A 981 3.42 -29.37 -4.32
N ASP A 982 3.35 -30.69 -4.48
CA ASP A 982 2.79 -31.33 -5.68
C ASP A 982 1.25 -31.34 -5.66
N LEU A 983 0.65 -30.15 -5.67
CA LEU A 983 -0.81 -29.96 -5.70
C LEU A 983 -1.21 -29.22 -6.98
N PRO A 984 -1.64 -29.92 -8.04
CA PRO A 984 -2.09 -29.27 -9.27
C PRO A 984 -3.40 -28.51 -9.04
N VAL A 985 -3.61 -27.47 -9.84
CA VAL A 985 -4.81 -26.63 -9.78
C VAL A 985 -5.56 -26.75 -11.10
N PHE A 986 -6.82 -27.17 -11.02
CA PHE A 986 -7.76 -27.15 -12.13
C PHE A 986 -8.67 -25.93 -12.01
N ALA A 987 -8.96 -25.28 -13.13
CA ALA A 987 -9.95 -24.22 -13.18
C ALA A 987 -10.90 -24.36 -14.37
N SER A 988 -12.13 -23.91 -14.16
CA SER A 988 -13.15 -23.82 -15.20
C SER A 988 -13.81 -22.45 -15.17
N VAL A 989 -14.43 -22.07 -16.29
CA VAL A 989 -14.79 -20.69 -16.60
C VAL A 989 -16.09 -20.60 -17.39
N SER A 990 -16.81 -19.49 -17.19
CA SER A 990 -18.17 -19.34 -17.70
C SER A 990 -18.29 -19.00 -19.19
N ASN A 991 -17.29 -18.37 -19.80
CA ASN A 991 -17.39 -17.88 -21.20
C ASN A 991 -17.42 -19.02 -22.25
N ASN A 992 -16.86 -20.18 -21.95
CA ASN A 992 -16.94 -21.39 -22.77
C ASN A 992 -18.15 -22.25 -22.37
N GLY A 993 -18.95 -21.78 -21.40
CA GLY A 993 -20.05 -22.52 -20.80
C GLY A 993 -19.58 -23.73 -19.99
N TYR A 994 -18.47 -23.63 -19.27
CA TYR A 994 -17.87 -24.71 -18.46
C TYR A 994 -17.54 -25.98 -19.26
N ARG A 995 -17.36 -25.86 -20.58
CA ARG A 995 -17.11 -27.00 -21.49
C ARG A 995 -15.77 -27.67 -21.26
N ASP A 996 -14.88 -26.97 -20.57
CA ASP A 996 -13.56 -27.41 -20.16
C ASP A 996 -13.59 -28.35 -18.95
N MET A 997 -14.70 -28.55 -18.24
CA MET A 997 -14.71 -29.50 -17.12
C MET A 997 -14.50 -30.98 -17.54
N ARG A 998 -14.69 -31.31 -18.83
CA ARG A 998 -14.56 -32.67 -19.43
C ARG A 998 -15.15 -33.82 -18.58
N ILE A 999 -16.24 -33.56 -17.87
CA ILE A 999 -16.97 -34.55 -17.07
C ILE A 999 -17.71 -35.51 -18.00
N GLY A 1000 -17.28 -36.77 -18.04
CA GLY A 1000 -17.93 -37.84 -18.80
C GLY A 1000 -18.00 -37.56 -20.31
N SER A 1001 -19.07 -38.02 -20.96
CA SER A 1001 -19.37 -37.66 -22.35
C SER A 1001 -19.92 -36.22 -22.45
N ARG A 1002 -19.97 -35.65 -23.66
CA ARG A 1002 -20.64 -34.35 -23.89
C ARG A 1002 -22.07 -34.31 -23.35
N ARG A 1003 -22.78 -35.44 -23.37
CA ARG A 1003 -24.13 -35.58 -22.82
C ARG A 1003 -24.12 -35.55 -21.29
N ASP A 1004 -23.15 -36.20 -20.67
CA ASP A 1004 -23.01 -36.22 -19.21
C ASP A 1004 -22.65 -34.84 -18.68
N LEU A 1005 -21.72 -34.14 -19.34
CA LEU A 1005 -21.40 -32.75 -19.05
C LEU A 1005 -22.64 -31.84 -19.09
N MET A 1006 -23.45 -31.92 -20.15
CA MET A 1006 -24.68 -31.11 -20.25
C MET A 1006 -25.68 -31.41 -19.13
N ARG A 1007 -25.81 -32.69 -18.74
CA ARG A 1007 -26.69 -33.09 -17.63
C ARG A 1007 -26.14 -32.66 -16.28
N PHE A 1008 -24.83 -32.76 -16.07
CA PHE A 1008 -24.13 -32.23 -14.90
C PHE A 1008 -24.39 -30.72 -14.79
N MET A 1009 -24.17 -29.94 -15.86
CA MET A 1009 -24.39 -28.50 -15.84
C MET A 1009 -25.85 -28.16 -15.49
N GLN A 1010 -26.82 -28.86 -16.07
CA GLN A 1010 -28.23 -28.67 -15.75
C GLN A 1010 -28.53 -29.02 -14.29
N LEU A 1011 -27.94 -30.11 -13.77
CA LEU A 1011 -28.13 -30.55 -12.40
C LEU A 1011 -27.50 -29.58 -11.39
N ALA A 1012 -26.27 -29.16 -11.63
CA ALA A 1012 -25.53 -28.18 -10.83
C ALA A 1012 -26.26 -26.82 -10.83
N TRP A 1013 -26.71 -26.33 -11.99
CA TRP A 1013 -27.51 -25.11 -12.08
C TRP A 1013 -28.80 -25.19 -11.27
N ASN A 1014 -29.55 -26.30 -11.40
CA ASN A 1014 -30.76 -26.53 -10.61
C ASN A 1014 -30.46 -26.56 -9.10
N GLY A 1015 -29.33 -27.16 -8.71
CA GLY A 1015 -28.85 -27.16 -7.34
C GLY A 1015 -28.51 -25.76 -6.83
N CYS A 1016 -27.79 -24.96 -7.60
CA CYS A 1016 -27.44 -23.58 -7.23
C CYS A 1016 -28.68 -22.71 -7.05
N VAL A 1017 -29.61 -22.74 -8.01
CA VAL A 1017 -30.88 -22.00 -7.90
C VAL A 1017 -31.71 -22.46 -6.70
N ALA A 1018 -31.74 -23.77 -6.44
CA ALA A 1018 -32.42 -24.32 -5.27
C ALA A 1018 -31.79 -23.82 -3.95
N THR A 1019 -30.46 -23.69 -3.91
CA THR A 1019 -29.71 -23.12 -2.78
C THR A 1019 -30.03 -21.64 -2.57
N ASP A 1020 -30.07 -20.84 -3.64
CA ASP A 1020 -30.46 -19.41 -3.57
C ASP A 1020 -31.87 -19.24 -2.99
N VAL A 1021 -32.80 -20.13 -3.38
CA VAL A 1021 -34.16 -20.12 -2.86
C VAL A 1021 -34.19 -20.50 -1.38
N LEU A 1022 -33.43 -21.51 -0.96
CA LEU A 1022 -33.31 -21.89 0.45
C LEU A 1022 -32.70 -20.78 1.30
N GLN A 1023 -31.67 -20.08 0.82
CA GLN A 1023 -31.07 -18.94 1.53
C GLN A 1023 -32.09 -17.81 1.70
N LYS A 1024 -32.88 -17.50 0.66
CA LYS A 1024 -33.99 -16.53 0.78
C LYS A 1024 -35.02 -16.95 1.82
N MET A 1025 -35.35 -18.24 1.91
CA MET A 1025 -36.26 -18.78 2.93
C MET A 1025 -35.66 -18.68 4.34
N LEU A 1026 -34.38 -19.03 4.49
CA LEU A 1026 -33.62 -18.90 5.74
C LEU A 1026 -33.61 -17.46 6.23
N TRP A 1027 -33.17 -16.50 5.42
CA TRP A 1027 -33.09 -15.10 5.82
C TRP A 1027 -34.46 -14.46 6.09
N ARG A 1028 -35.51 -14.96 5.42
CA ARG A 1028 -36.88 -14.53 5.68
C ARG A 1028 -37.42 -15.07 7.01
N SER A 1029 -37.05 -16.28 7.41
CA SER A 1029 -37.61 -16.99 8.57
C SER A 1029 -36.79 -16.79 9.85
N ARG A 1030 -35.45 -16.79 9.78
CA ARG A 1030 -34.53 -16.69 10.92
C ARG A 1030 -34.86 -15.53 11.90
N PRO A 1031 -35.21 -14.31 11.45
CA PRO A 1031 -35.53 -13.23 12.40
C PRO A 1031 -36.88 -13.40 13.12
N TYR A 1032 -37.70 -14.37 12.70
CA TYR A 1032 -39.03 -14.64 13.21
C TYR A 1032 -39.20 -16.08 13.71
N GLU A 1033 -38.12 -16.80 13.97
CA GLU A 1033 -38.20 -18.20 14.36
C GLU A 1033 -38.82 -18.37 15.76
N LYS A 1034 -39.75 -19.34 15.89
CA LYS A 1034 -40.39 -19.70 17.17
C LYS A 1034 -39.39 -20.21 18.21
N GLU A 1035 -38.36 -20.91 17.75
CA GLU A 1035 -37.27 -21.47 18.56
C GLU A 1035 -35.93 -21.02 17.95
N PRO A 1036 -35.04 -20.40 18.75
CA PRO A 1036 -33.72 -19.97 18.27
C PRO A 1036 -32.91 -21.08 17.58
N GLY A 1037 -32.36 -20.77 16.40
CA GLY A 1037 -31.57 -21.66 15.56
C GLY A 1037 -32.36 -22.73 14.81
N SER A 1038 -33.70 -22.75 14.87
CA SER A 1038 -34.52 -23.73 14.15
C SER A 1038 -34.44 -23.55 12.63
N ALA A 1039 -34.38 -22.30 12.15
CA ALA A 1039 -34.24 -22.02 10.72
C ALA A 1039 -32.91 -22.52 10.15
N ASP A 1040 -31.82 -22.39 10.91
CA ASP A 1040 -30.48 -22.89 10.57
C ASP A 1040 -30.40 -24.41 10.49
N ARG A 1041 -30.98 -25.10 11.49
CA ARG A 1041 -31.08 -26.56 11.48
C ARG A 1041 -31.87 -27.05 10.27
N LEU A 1042 -33.00 -26.41 9.97
CA LEU A 1042 -33.83 -26.78 8.82
C LEU A 1042 -33.11 -26.53 7.49
N PHE A 1043 -32.40 -25.41 7.36
CA PHE A 1043 -31.58 -25.11 6.18
C PHE A 1043 -30.53 -26.22 5.95
N ARG A 1044 -29.77 -26.59 6.99
CA ARG A 1044 -28.75 -27.65 6.92
C ARG A 1044 -29.35 -29.00 6.49
N GLN A 1045 -30.48 -29.39 7.08
CA GLN A 1045 -31.21 -30.60 6.70
C GLN A 1045 -31.59 -30.62 5.22
N TYR A 1046 -32.06 -29.49 4.67
CA TYR A 1046 -32.42 -29.42 3.25
C TYR A 1046 -31.21 -29.46 2.32
N ILE A 1047 -30.09 -28.82 2.69
CA ILE A 1047 -28.83 -28.95 1.96
C ILE A 1047 -28.37 -30.42 1.93
N ASP A 1048 -28.38 -31.12 3.06
CA ASP A 1048 -28.00 -32.54 3.12
C ASP A 1048 -28.89 -33.43 2.24
N ARG A 1049 -30.21 -33.20 2.29
CA ARG A 1049 -31.19 -33.90 1.43
C ARG A 1049 -30.98 -33.60 -0.04
N MET A 1050 -30.62 -32.36 -0.40
CA MET A 1050 -30.27 -31.98 -1.76
C MET A 1050 -29.00 -32.70 -2.22
N ASN A 1051 -27.93 -32.64 -1.43
CA ASN A 1051 -26.65 -33.30 -1.72
C ASN A 1051 -26.84 -34.81 -1.95
N ALA A 1052 -27.63 -35.48 -1.10
CA ALA A 1052 -27.94 -36.90 -1.27
C ALA A 1052 -28.68 -37.24 -2.57
N ARG A 1053 -29.48 -36.32 -3.13
CA ARG A 1053 -30.13 -36.50 -4.44
C ARG A 1053 -29.21 -36.18 -5.61
N LEU A 1054 -28.41 -35.13 -5.49
CA LEU A 1054 -27.47 -34.70 -6.52
C LEU A 1054 -26.40 -35.78 -6.78
N ARG A 1055 -25.88 -36.42 -5.72
CA ARG A 1055 -24.98 -37.59 -5.80
C ARG A 1055 -25.55 -38.77 -6.59
N LYS A 1056 -26.88 -38.83 -6.73
CA LYS A 1056 -27.60 -39.88 -7.49
C LYS A 1056 -28.04 -39.39 -8.87
N GLY A 1057 -27.60 -38.21 -9.31
CA GLY A 1057 -28.01 -37.58 -10.57
C GLY A 1057 -29.48 -37.15 -10.62
N LYS A 1058 -30.14 -36.95 -9.46
CA LYS A 1058 -31.59 -36.69 -9.38
C LYS A 1058 -31.91 -35.20 -9.15
N PRO A 1059 -32.99 -34.67 -9.76
CA PRO A 1059 -33.39 -33.27 -9.57
C PRO A 1059 -33.88 -32.97 -8.15
N VAL A 1060 -33.72 -31.71 -7.74
CA VAL A 1060 -34.00 -31.23 -6.37
C VAL A 1060 -35.29 -30.41 -6.24
N ARG A 1061 -35.99 -30.11 -7.35
CA ARG A 1061 -37.17 -29.20 -7.36
C ARG A 1061 -38.26 -29.58 -6.35
N SER A 1062 -38.56 -30.87 -6.18
CA SER A 1062 -39.60 -31.29 -5.22
C SER A 1062 -39.22 -31.04 -3.76
N LEU A 1063 -37.92 -31.00 -3.43
CA LEU A 1063 -37.46 -30.65 -2.08
C LEU A 1063 -37.73 -29.17 -1.78
N ILE A 1064 -37.59 -28.28 -2.76
CA ILE A 1064 -37.83 -26.84 -2.58
C ILE A 1064 -39.29 -26.52 -2.33
N HIS A 1065 -40.22 -27.23 -2.99
CA HIS A 1065 -41.65 -27.09 -2.68
C HIS A 1065 -41.96 -27.49 -1.24
N GLN A 1066 -41.35 -28.56 -0.74
CA GLN A 1066 -41.51 -28.97 0.66
C GLN A 1066 -40.85 -27.96 1.62
N ALA A 1067 -39.63 -27.50 1.32
CA ALA A 1067 -38.92 -26.53 2.15
C ALA A 1067 -39.72 -25.23 2.32
N SER A 1068 -40.41 -24.77 1.26
CA SER A 1068 -41.26 -23.58 1.34
C SER A 1068 -42.36 -23.70 2.38
N HIS A 1069 -42.92 -24.90 2.58
CA HIS A 1069 -43.93 -25.14 3.60
C HIS A 1069 -43.29 -25.17 4.98
N ASP A 1070 -42.21 -25.93 5.13
CA ASP A 1070 -41.58 -26.19 6.43
C ASP A 1070 -40.94 -24.91 7.02
N PHE A 1071 -40.33 -24.05 6.19
CA PHE A 1071 -39.82 -22.74 6.65
C PHE A 1071 -40.92 -21.77 7.08
N LYS A 1072 -42.14 -21.89 6.50
CA LYS A 1072 -43.26 -21.04 6.89
C LYS A 1072 -43.76 -21.40 8.28
N GLU A 1073 -43.72 -22.68 8.64
CA GLU A 1073 -44.13 -23.17 9.97
C GLU A 1073 -43.19 -22.72 11.10
N LEU A 1074 -41.94 -22.35 10.79
CA LEU A 1074 -41.00 -21.80 11.77
C LEU A 1074 -41.31 -20.36 12.20
N ILE A 1075 -42.08 -19.61 11.39
CA ILE A 1075 -42.33 -18.18 11.62
C ILE A 1075 -43.37 -18.01 12.73
N ASP A 1076 -43.02 -17.26 13.78
CA ASP A 1076 -43.95 -16.74 14.78
C ASP A 1076 -44.65 -15.48 14.23
N PRO A 1077 -45.95 -15.56 13.92
CA PRO A 1077 -46.69 -14.44 13.35
C PRO A 1077 -46.95 -13.31 14.36
N SER A 1078 -46.70 -13.52 15.66
CA SER A 1078 -46.89 -12.51 16.70
C SER A 1078 -45.74 -11.48 16.75
N LEU A 1079 -44.58 -11.83 16.17
CA LEU A 1079 -43.41 -10.95 16.17
C LEU A 1079 -43.61 -9.77 15.21
N PRO A 1080 -43.27 -8.53 15.62
CA PRO A 1080 -43.41 -7.35 14.76
C PRO A 1080 -42.45 -7.42 13.59
N ARG A 1081 -42.85 -6.83 12.46
CA ARG A 1081 -42.03 -6.77 11.24
C ARG A 1081 -40.71 -6.05 11.53
N ARG A 1082 -39.60 -6.70 11.23
CA ARG A 1082 -38.26 -6.14 11.37
C ARG A 1082 -37.86 -5.31 10.13
N PRO A 1083 -36.96 -4.32 10.27
CA PRO A 1083 -36.42 -3.57 9.15
C PRO A 1083 -35.78 -4.48 8.11
N LEU A 1084 -35.97 -4.16 6.83
CA LEU A 1084 -35.27 -4.85 5.75
C LEU A 1084 -33.85 -4.30 5.65
N VAL A 1085 -32.86 -5.18 5.80
CA VAL A 1085 -31.45 -4.83 5.67
C VAL A 1085 -30.92 -5.37 4.34
N GLY A 1086 -30.39 -4.48 3.51
CA GLY A 1086 -29.65 -4.86 2.30
C GLY A 1086 -28.17 -5.02 2.63
N ILE A 1087 -27.61 -6.20 2.37
CA ILE A 1087 -26.18 -6.46 2.50
C ILE A 1087 -25.57 -6.47 1.10
N ASN A 1088 -24.55 -5.65 0.89
CA ASN A 1088 -23.74 -5.66 -0.32
C ASN A 1088 -22.28 -5.82 0.09
N GLY A 1089 -21.57 -6.74 -0.58
CA GLY A 1089 -20.20 -7.07 -0.25
C GLY A 1089 -19.60 -8.02 -1.28
N GLU A 1090 -18.45 -8.60 -0.97
CA GLU A 1090 -17.90 -9.70 -1.76
C GLU A 1090 -18.62 -11.03 -1.47
N ILE A 1091 -18.10 -12.15 -1.96
CA ILE A 1091 -18.80 -13.44 -1.93
C ILE A 1091 -19.07 -13.94 -0.51
N PHE A 1092 -18.11 -13.82 0.41
CA PHE A 1092 -18.21 -14.28 1.81
C PHE A 1092 -19.06 -13.35 2.69
N LEU A 1093 -19.18 -12.07 2.35
CA LEU A 1093 -20.08 -11.12 3.01
C LEU A 1093 -21.56 -11.32 2.60
N ARG A 1094 -21.81 -11.91 1.43
CA ARG A 1094 -23.16 -12.12 0.89
C ARG A 1094 -23.74 -13.50 1.20
N SER A 1095 -22.88 -14.50 1.39
CA SER A 1095 -23.22 -15.90 1.69
C SER A 1095 -23.36 -16.11 3.18
#